data_AF-A0A0D3IK94-F1
#
_entry.id   AF-A0A0D3IK94-F1
#
_cell.length_a   1.000
_cell.length_b   1.000
_cell.length_c   1.000
_cell.angle_alpha   90.00
_cell.angle_beta   90.00
_cell.angle_gamma   90.00
#
_symmetry.space_group_name_H-M   'P 1'
#
loop_
_entity.id
_entity.type
_entity.pdbx_description
1 polymer ?
#
loop_
_entity_poly.entity_id
_entity_poly.type
_entity_poly.pdbx_seq_one_letter_code
_entity_poly.pdbx_strand_id
1 'polypeptide(L)'
;MNLGVIALFHPLPSSFLLWTGRSAAAPRRQRVTVESSSMATEDKDTLVVRRQTTGDALHSLLSDLFEEVRHECSGSVADYIPQLAQADPALFGVAFCDVHGRISAVGDSRATYCLQSTSKPLNYCLARNLQAAGRGAPVHEHVGFEPSGRAFNEFCLNAQGLPHNPLINAGAIIVASLIEPAKEPAARFDEVIGFYRRLSGGGAGNIGFDNGVFLSEKHHADRNVALAYHMRQHGAFDGYPTPSQLQDHLDLYFQTCSVTINSEVGAVMAATLANHGTCPTSGEAVVSPYIVKDVLSIMHGCGMYDFSGQFGFTVGLPAKSGVSGAVMLVVPGVGGFCIYSPRLDEHGNSVRGLAFCNAFARLTASRYHVFGRVLSEPASPSWRWDAGKEAARDGGREGGAHGSDNGAAPRTVAAVADGDAADEDKQVELLVHRLVHAASLGNLHALRERPTLLGHGDRDGRTPLHLACAKGQTDCVVYLLSIENVRREPKDRWGTTPAAEAAKYHAKLCEQQAAGDDGLEVRMQEWEAGMYYMKRDKLAAGVGCANTRNDVDKRTPEPLGGGFRHLVVYCRRGEKYDTYVGRKCAGAPAGCDGGWGNPLQMTRIDSGERARVIASYRAWLADRPGLVARARSELRGKVLACWCAPHDCHGHVLAHVANCDKSELAAALAP
;
A
#
# COMPACT_ATOMS: atom_id res chain seq x y z
N MET A 1 -39.91 5.39 53.03
CA MET A 1 -40.40 6.16 54.18
C MET A 1 -39.18 6.68 54.96
N ASN A 2 -39.23 7.96 55.33
CA ASN A 2 -38.22 8.84 55.97
C ASN A 2 -37.50 8.23 57.18
N LEU A 3 -36.28 8.63 57.59
CA LEU A 3 -35.69 9.96 57.89
C LEU A 3 -34.15 9.89 57.68
N GLY A 4 -33.33 10.91 57.36
CA GLY A 4 -33.41 12.37 57.52
C GLY A 4 -32.55 12.85 58.72
N VAL A 5 -31.43 13.55 58.47
CA VAL A 5 -30.68 14.56 59.31
C VAL A 5 -29.29 14.76 58.65
N ILE A 6 -29.09 15.79 57.80
CA ILE A 6 -28.63 17.19 58.02
C ILE A 6 -27.09 17.35 58.14
N ALA A 7 -26.58 18.20 57.25
CA ALA A 7 -25.20 18.60 56.97
C ALA A 7 -24.63 19.65 57.94
N LEU A 8 -23.29 19.78 57.98
CA LEU A 8 -22.60 21.04 58.28
C LEU A 8 -21.27 21.15 57.49
N PHE A 9 -21.22 22.15 56.61
CA PHE A 9 -20.01 22.76 56.04
C PHE A 9 -19.36 23.68 57.09
N HIS A 10 -18.02 23.79 57.11
CA HIS A 10 -17.31 25.09 57.04
C HIS A 10 -15.79 24.89 56.84
N PRO A 11 -15.09 25.85 56.20
CA PRO A 11 -13.71 25.80 55.71
C PRO A 11 -12.72 26.44 56.70
N LEU A 12 -11.41 26.49 56.36
CA LEU A 12 -10.35 27.48 56.76
C LEU A 12 -8.95 26.87 56.44
N PRO A 13 -7.84 27.62 56.42
CA PRO A 13 -7.57 28.90 55.74
C PRO A 13 -6.23 28.92 54.97
N SER A 14 -6.07 29.95 54.13
CA SER A 14 -4.79 30.40 53.56
C SER A 14 -4.09 31.38 54.52
N SER A 15 -2.74 31.35 54.64
CA SER A 15 -1.83 32.52 54.71
C SER A 15 -0.35 32.15 55.01
N PHE A 16 0.52 32.43 54.03
CA PHE A 16 1.84 33.11 54.08
C PHE A 16 2.76 33.10 55.32
N LEU A 17 4.03 32.68 55.09
CA LEU A 17 5.30 33.38 55.44
C LEU A 17 6.49 32.52 54.92
N LEU A 18 7.15 32.87 53.81
CA LEU A 18 8.46 33.57 53.71
C LEU A 18 9.57 33.05 54.65
N TRP A 19 10.63 32.42 54.10
CA TRP A 19 11.99 33.02 54.03
C TRP A 19 13.03 32.10 53.32
N THR A 20 13.60 32.65 52.23
CA THR A 20 14.97 32.55 51.65
C THR A 20 15.77 31.25 51.52
N GLY A 21 16.29 31.04 50.29
CA GLY A 21 17.75 30.88 50.11
C GLY A 21 18.26 29.93 49.02
N ARG A 22 18.50 30.50 47.80
CA ARG A 22 19.51 30.13 46.77
C ARG A 22 19.45 28.70 46.16
N SER A 23 19.81 28.41 44.90
CA SER A 23 20.13 29.12 43.65
C SER A 23 20.60 28.02 42.68
N ALA A 24 20.06 27.89 41.46
CA ALA A 24 20.79 27.43 40.28
C ALA A 24 19.96 27.49 38.97
N ALA A 25 20.44 28.35 38.06
CA ALA A 25 20.45 28.25 36.59
C ALA A 25 19.13 28.13 35.79
N ALA A 26 18.68 29.29 35.29
CA ALA A 26 17.78 29.43 34.14
C ALA A 26 18.56 29.42 32.80
N PRO A 27 17.95 29.04 31.66
CA PRO A 27 18.63 28.93 30.38
C PRO A 27 18.85 30.30 29.71
N ARG A 28 20.03 30.46 29.11
CA ARG A 28 20.47 31.65 28.34
C ARG A 28 19.52 31.95 27.18
N ARG A 29 18.90 33.13 27.19
CA ARG A 29 18.33 33.79 26.01
C ARG A 29 19.49 34.26 25.10
N GLN A 30 19.59 33.73 23.88
CA GLN A 30 20.39 34.37 22.84
C GLN A 30 19.62 35.59 22.32
N ARG A 31 20.23 36.77 22.48
CA ARG A 31 19.86 38.00 21.77
C ARG A 31 20.22 37.81 20.30
N VAL A 32 19.24 37.95 19.41
CA VAL A 32 19.49 38.26 17.99
C VAL A 32 19.67 39.77 17.92
N THR A 33 20.89 40.20 17.61
CA THR A 33 21.22 41.58 17.24
C THR A 33 20.68 41.84 15.83
N VAL A 34 19.78 42.81 15.70
CA VAL A 34 19.36 43.37 14.41
C VAL A 34 20.38 44.45 14.06
N GLU A 35 21.30 44.16 13.15
CA GLU A 35 22.09 45.18 12.48
C GLU A 35 21.38 45.61 11.20
N SER A 36 20.97 46.87 11.18
CA SER A 36 20.51 47.58 9.99
C SER A 36 21.70 48.01 9.15
N SER A 37 21.75 47.62 7.87
CA SER A 37 22.49 48.40 6.86
C SER A 37 21.88 48.29 5.45
N SER A 38 21.64 49.49 4.91
CA SER A 38 21.51 49.93 3.51
C SER A 38 20.62 49.17 2.52
N MET A 39 19.65 49.94 2.00
CA MET A 39 18.96 49.74 0.72
C MET A 39 19.97 49.59 -0.43
N ALA A 40 19.82 48.51 -1.21
CA ALA A 40 20.20 48.46 -2.61
C ALA A 40 19.06 47.77 -3.38
N THR A 41 18.67 48.39 -4.47
CA THR A 41 17.58 48.03 -5.39
C THR A 41 17.97 46.87 -6.31
N GLU A 42 16.96 46.14 -6.79
CA GLU A 42 16.99 45.08 -7.85
C GLU A 42 17.54 43.72 -7.36
N ASP A 43 16.89 42.57 -7.57
CA ASP A 43 16.25 42.09 -8.80
C ASP A 43 15.12 41.08 -8.49
N LYS A 44 14.06 41.08 -9.31
CA LYS A 44 12.93 40.16 -9.23
C LYS A 44 13.22 38.96 -10.13
N ASP A 45 13.76 37.87 -9.59
CA ASP A 45 13.54 36.49 -10.07
C ASP A 45 14.49 35.52 -9.36
N THR A 46 14.20 35.23 -8.10
CA THR A 46 14.77 34.05 -7.43
C THR A 46 13.70 33.45 -6.54
N LEU A 47 12.94 32.51 -7.11
CA LEU A 47 12.13 31.56 -6.36
C LEU A 47 13.08 30.78 -5.44
N VAL A 48 13.17 31.23 -4.19
CA VAL A 48 13.78 30.48 -3.11
C VAL A 48 12.92 29.23 -2.91
N VAL A 49 13.31 28.13 -3.56
CA VAL A 49 12.82 26.80 -3.21
C VAL A 49 13.32 26.52 -1.79
N ARG A 50 12.47 26.83 -0.79
CA ARG A 50 12.69 26.35 0.57
C ARG A 50 12.75 24.83 0.50
N ARG A 51 13.93 24.25 0.76
CA ARG A 51 14.08 22.81 1.05
C ARG A 51 13.07 22.46 2.14
N GLN A 52 12.02 21.72 1.81
CA GLN A 52 11.12 21.12 2.80
C GLN A 52 11.95 20.15 3.63
N THR A 53 11.92 20.31 4.95
CA THR A 53 12.53 19.31 5.84
C THR A 53 11.70 18.02 5.75
N THR A 54 12.28 16.86 6.09
CA THR A 54 11.54 15.58 6.06
C THR A 54 10.31 15.58 6.98
N GLY A 55 10.27 16.46 8.00
CA GLY A 55 9.07 16.68 8.83
C GLY A 55 7.95 17.40 8.08
N ASP A 56 8.29 18.36 7.21
CA ASP A 56 7.31 19.12 6.42
C ASP A 56 6.63 18.24 5.37
N ALA A 57 7.38 17.33 4.74
CA ALA A 57 6.84 16.39 3.76
C ALA A 57 5.86 15.37 4.38
N LEU A 58 6.18 14.87 5.58
CA LEU A 58 5.31 13.95 6.33
C LEU A 58 4.01 14.63 6.77
N HIS A 59 4.11 15.86 7.27
CA HIS A 59 2.94 16.64 7.65
C HIS A 59 2.06 16.99 6.43
N SER A 60 2.67 17.29 5.29
CA SER A 60 1.94 17.51 4.02
C SER A 60 1.17 16.26 3.61
N LEU A 61 1.82 15.09 3.54
CA LEU A 61 1.14 13.83 3.19
C LEU A 61 -0.03 13.53 4.14
N LEU A 62 0.19 13.72 5.45
CA LEU A 62 -0.86 13.49 6.44
C LEU A 62 -2.05 14.45 6.24
N SER A 63 -1.76 15.71 5.92
CA SER A 63 -2.78 16.73 5.65
C SER A 63 -3.55 16.43 4.37
N ASP A 64 -2.88 16.04 3.29
CA ASP A 64 -3.51 15.67 2.02
C ASP A 64 -4.47 14.49 2.20
N LEU A 65 -4.04 13.46 2.92
CA LEU A 65 -4.88 12.30 3.25
C LEU A 65 -6.09 12.68 4.09
N PHE A 66 -5.90 13.56 5.07
CA PHE A 66 -6.97 14.05 5.92
C PHE A 66 -8.01 14.84 5.13
N GLU A 67 -7.55 15.79 4.31
CA GLU A 67 -8.42 16.64 3.48
C GLU A 67 -9.17 15.84 2.42
N GLU A 68 -8.58 14.78 1.87
CA GLU A 68 -9.26 13.92 0.90
C GLU A 68 -10.52 13.26 1.49
N VAL A 69 -10.46 12.83 2.76
CA VAL A 69 -11.52 12.03 3.39
C VAL A 69 -12.37 12.80 4.39
N ARG A 70 -12.03 14.06 4.73
CA ARG A 70 -12.73 14.85 5.77
C ARG A 70 -14.23 15.00 5.53
N HIS A 71 -14.64 15.02 4.26
CA HIS A 71 -16.03 15.25 3.84
C HIS A 71 -16.89 13.98 3.84
N GLU A 72 -16.29 12.82 4.09
CA GLU A 72 -17.02 11.57 4.26
C GLU A 72 -17.78 11.60 5.60
N CYS A 73 -19.11 11.65 5.49
CA CYS A 73 -20.03 11.80 6.62
C CYS A 73 -21.03 10.64 6.72
N SER A 74 -20.87 9.56 5.95
CA SER A 74 -21.72 8.37 6.08
C SER A 74 -21.43 7.58 7.37
N GLY A 75 -22.25 6.55 7.62
CA GLY A 75 -22.20 5.75 8.84
C GLY A 75 -22.92 6.39 10.04
N SER A 76 -22.92 5.66 11.15
CA SER A 76 -23.61 6.04 12.39
C SER A 76 -22.69 5.90 13.60
N VAL A 77 -22.90 6.73 14.62
CA VAL A 77 -22.21 6.58 15.91
C VAL A 77 -22.75 5.34 16.62
N ALA A 78 -21.89 4.62 17.34
CA ALA A 78 -22.32 3.50 18.17
C ALA A 78 -23.25 3.99 19.30
N ASP A 79 -24.41 3.35 19.45
CA ASP A 79 -25.50 3.83 20.32
C ASP A 79 -25.97 2.81 21.37
N TYR A 80 -25.33 1.64 21.45
CA TYR A 80 -25.70 0.57 22.39
C TYR A 80 -25.44 0.93 23.86
N ILE A 81 -24.60 1.95 24.13
CA ILE A 81 -24.48 2.59 25.44
C ILE A 81 -24.57 4.13 25.31
N PRO A 82 -25.14 4.83 26.32
CA PRO A 82 -25.37 6.27 26.24
C PRO A 82 -24.10 7.11 25.99
N GLN A 83 -22.96 6.70 26.55
CA GLN A 83 -21.70 7.45 26.47
C GLN A 83 -21.12 7.43 25.05
N LEU A 84 -21.29 6.32 24.30
CA LEU A 84 -20.88 6.27 22.90
C LEU A 84 -21.87 7.04 22.02
N ALA A 85 -23.18 6.96 22.31
CA ALA A 85 -24.21 7.69 21.57
C ALA A 85 -24.03 9.22 21.61
N GLN A 86 -23.36 9.73 22.64
CA GLN A 86 -23.07 11.16 22.83
C GLN A 86 -21.81 11.63 22.10
N ALA A 87 -21.03 10.74 21.48
CA ALA A 87 -19.85 11.14 20.74
C ALA A 87 -20.22 12.05 19.57
N ASP A 88 -19.55 13.19 19.44
CA ASP A 88 -19.80 14.12 18.34
C ASP A 88 -19.43 13.46 16.99
N PRO A 89 -20.40 13.22 16.09
CA PRO A 89 -20.17 12.53 14.84
C PRO A 89 -19.29 13.31 13.85
N ALA A 90 -19.02 14.59 14.12
CA ALA A 90 -18.15 15.42 13.28
C ALA A 90 -16.65 15.21 13.58
N LEU A 91 -16.30 14.78 14.80
CA LEU A 91 -14.91 14.66 15.25
C LEU A 91 -14.07 13.81 14.30
N PHE A 92 -12.95 14.36 13.84
CA PHE A 92 -11.98 13.66 13.02
C PHE A 92 -10.56 14.03 13.40
N GLY A 93 -9.86 13.11 14.04
CA GLY A 93 -8.46 13.30 14.42
C GLY A 93 -7.58 12.24 13.79
N VAL A 94 -6.40 12.64 13.29
CA VAL A 94 -5.36 11.71 12.86
C VAL A 94 -4.02 12.14 13.42
N ALA A 95 -3.29 11.19 13.98
CA ALA A 95 -1.89 11.38 14.33
C ALA A 95 -1.03 10.25 13.77
N PHE A 96 0.21 10.59 13.46
CA PHE A 96 1.25 9.67 13.04
C PHE A 96 2.51 9.92 13.86
N CYS A 97 3.12 8.85 14.36
CA CYS A 97 4.43 8.88 15.01
C CYS A 97 5.38 7.98 14.22
N ASP A 98 6.53 8.51 13.81
CA ASP A 98 7.56 7.71 13.16
C ASP A 98 8.43 6.95 14.18
N VAL A 99 9.24 6.00 13.68
CA VAL A 99 10.18 5.24 14.52
C VAL A 99 11.30 6.09 15.14
N HIS A 100 11.42 7.37 14.75
CA HIS A 100 12.37 8.34 15.32
C HIS A 100 11.73 9.23 16.39
N GLY A 101 10.45 9.03 16.70
CA GLY A 101 9.73 9.75 17.76
C GLY A 101 9.14 11.09 17.31
N ARG A 102 9.18 11.41 16.01
CA ARG A 102 8.54 12.61 15.47
C ARG A 102 7.05 12.36 15.33
N ILE A 103 6.24 13.31 15.82
CA ILE A 103 4.78 13.23 15.80
C ILE A 103 4.25 14.31 14.86
N SER A 104 3.38 13.90 13.94
CA SER A 104 2.59 14.80 13.08
C SER A 104 1.12 14.49 13.30
N ALA A 105 0.30 15.53 13.44
CA ALA A 105 -1.12 15.37 13.72
C ALA A 105 -1.96 16.44 13.01
N VAL A 106 -3.20 16.08 12.68
CA VAL A 106 -4.18 16.92 11.96
C VAL A 106 -5.59 16.68 12.51
N GLY A 107 -6.45 17.69 12.37
CA GLY A 107 -7.83 17.65 12.86
C GLY A 107 -7.93 17.60 14.40
N ASP A 108 -8.94 16.89 14.90
CA ASP A 108 -9.26 16.72 16.31
C ASP A 108 -8.38 15.67 17.00
N SER A 109 -7.08 15.62 16.68
CA SER A 109 -6.14 14.59 17.16
C SER A 109 -5.99 14.51 18.68
N ARG A 110 -6.39 15.57 19.39
CA ARG A 110 -6.35 15.70 20.86
C ARG A 110 -7.69 15.40 21.52
N ALA A 111 -8.74 15.15 20.76
CA ALA A 111 -10.00 14.65 21.31
C ALA A 111 -9.74 13.35 22.06
N THR A 112 -10.32 13.24 23.26
CA THR A 112 -10.16 12.06 24.12
C THR A 112 -11.31 11.11 23.88
N TYR A 113 -11.01 9.82 23.74
CA TYR A 113 -11.97 8.76 23.49
C TYR A 113 -11.51 7.45 24.13
N CYS A 114 -12.46 6.54 24.36
CA CYS A 114 -12.15 5.20 24.86
C CYS A 114 -11.44 4.35 23.79
N LEU A 115 -10.38 3.64 24.17
CA LEU A 115 -9.68 2.67 23.32
C LEU A 115 -10.64 1.63 22.74
N GLN A 116 -11.58 1.15 23.56
CA GLN A 116 -12.48 0.07 23.16
C GLN A 116 -11.65 -1.12 22.61
N SER A 117 -12.08 -1.75 21.52
CA SER A 117 -11.38 -2.92 20.96
C SER A 117 -9.94 -2.65 20.46
N THR A 118 -9.47 -1.41 20.38
CA THR A 118 -8.05 -1.13 20.08
C THR A 118 -7.13 -1.45 21.26
N SER A 119 -7.66 -1.71 22.47
CA SER A 119 -6.90 -2.19 23.63
C SER A 119 -6.46 -3.66 23.50
N LYS A 120 -7.21 -4.48 22.75
CA LYS A 120 -6.99 -5.92 22.60
C LYS A 120 -5.58 -6.32 22.13
N PRO A 121 -5.01 -5.74 21.05
CA PRO A 121 -3.65 -6.06 20.65
C PRO A 121 -2.61 -5.66 21.72
N LEU A 122 -2.86 -4.57 22.46
CA LEU A 122 -1.98 -4.13 23.55
C LEU A 122 -2.03 -5.10 24.73
N ASN A 123 -3.21 -5.58 25.11
CA ASN A 123 -3.36 -6.56 26.19
C ASN A 123 -2.80 -7.93 25.81
N TYR A 124 -2.96 -8.36 24.56
CA TYR A 124 -2.33 -9.58 24.06
C TYR A 124 -0.80 -9.46 24.10
N CYS A 125 -0.27 -8.30 23.69
CA CYS A 125 1.15 -7.97 23.80
C CYS A 125 1.65 -8.06 25.25
N LEU A 126 0.91 -7.50 26.22
CA LEU A 126 1.23 -7.59 27.65
C LEU A 126 1.22 -9.05 28.14
N ALA A 127 0.19 -9.83 27.82
CA ALA A 127 0.09 -11.22 28.25
C ALA A 127 1.27 -12.06 27.72
N ARG A 128 1.66 -11.86 26.45
CA ARG A 128 2.84 -12.52 25.86
C ARG A 128 4.15 -12.06 26.54
N ASN A 129 4.23 -10.79 26.93
CA ASN A 129 5.38 -10.25 27.66
C ASN A 129 5.50 -10.84 29.06
N LEU A 130 4.37 -10.99 29.78
CA LEU A 130 4.32 -11.66 31.08
C LEU A 130 4.69 -13.15 30.97
N GLN A 131 4.19 -13.85 29.94
CA GLN A 131 4.57 -15.23 29.64
C GLN A 131 6.09 -15.35 29.42
N ALA A 132 6.67 -14.50 28.58
CA ALA A 132 8.11 -14.52 28.29
C ALA A 132 8.96 -14.21 29.53
N ALA A 133 8.43 -13.41 30.47
CA ALA A 133 9.04 -13.11 31.76
C ALA A 133 8.82 -14.20 32.82
N GLY A 134 8.15 -15.31 32.50
CA GLY A 134 7.81 -16.37 33.45
C GLY A 134 6.75 -15.98 34.50
N ARG A 135 6.01 -14.89 34.25
CA ARG A 135 4.97 -14.33 35.12
C ARG A 135 3.55 -14.63 34.65
N GLY A 136 3.38 -15.36 33.56
CA GLY A 136 2.07 -15.69 32.99
C GLY A 136 2.04 -17.07 32.35
N ALA A 137 0.85 -17.64 32.25
CA ALA A 137 0.63 -18.93 31.59
C ALA A 137 0.86 -18.84 30.07
N PRO A 138 1.05 -19.98 29.37
CA PRO A 138 1.22 -20.00 27.92
C PRO A 138 -0.03 -19.48 27.19
N VAL A 139 0.05 -18.26 26.61
CA VAL A 139 -1.13 -17.58 26.03
C VAL A 139 -1.84 -18.44 24.99
N HIS A 140 -1.09 -19.11 24.11
CA HIS A 140 -1.66 -19.91 23.03
C HIS A 140 -2.13 -21.32 23.41
N GLU A 141 -2.03 -21.71 24.68
CA GLU A 141 -2.75 -22.87 25.22
C GLU A 141 -4.20 -22.52 25.57
N HIS A 142 -4.53 -21.22 25.68
CA HIS A 142 -5.84 -20.73 26.08
C HIS A 142 -6.58 -19.97 24.97
N VAL A 143 -5.87 -19.46 23.95
CA VAL A 143 -6.45 -18.74 22.82
C VAL A 143 -5.69 -19.03 21.52
N GLY A 144 -6.41 -19.25 20.43
CA GLY A 144 -5.82 -19.45 19.11
C GLY A 144 -5.17 -18.20 18.52
N PHE A 145 -4.83 -18.26 17.24
CA PHE A 145 -4.22 -17.16 16.48
C PHE A 145 -4.77 -17.05 15.06
N GLU A 146 -5.90 -17.70 14.78
CA GLU A 146 -6.51 -17.75 13.46
C GLU A 146 -7.80 -16.91 13.39
N PRO A 147 -8.15 -16.36 12.21
CA PRO A 147 -9.48 -15.80 12.00
C PRO A 147 -10.57 -16.86 12.23
N SER A 148 -11.73 -16.47 12.74
CA SER A 148 -12.86 -17.40 12.94
C SER A 148 -13.52 -17.83 11.62
N GLY A 149 -13.42 -17.01 10.57
CA GLY A 149 -14.18 -17.19 9.31
C GLY A 149 -15.70 -17.04 9.48
N ARG A 150 -16.14 -16.59 10.66
CA ARG A 150 -17.52 -16.36 11.09
C ARG A 150 -17.69 -14.90 11.48
N ALA A 151 -18.93 -14.44 11.60
CA ALA A 151 -19.19 -13.09 12.08
C ALA A 151 -18.51 -12.88 13.44
N PHE A 152 -17.84 -11.74 13.64
CA PHE A 152 -17.03 -11.47 14.83
C PHE A 152 -17.81 -11.56 16.16
N ASN A 153 -19.14 -11.43 16.07
CA ASN A 153 -20.12 -11.43 17.15
C ASN A 153 -20.81 -12.80 17.33
N GLU A 154 -20.45 -13.82 16.57
CA GLU A 154 -20.95 -15.18 16.75
C GLU A 154 -20.34 -15.85 18.00
N PHE A 155 -21.12 -16.68 18.70
CA PHE A 155 -20.63 -17.51 19.82
C PHE A 155 -19.90 -18.73 19.27
N CYS A 156 -18.66 -18.55 18.84
CA CYS A 156 -17.87 -19.62 18.22
C CYS A 156 -16.52 -19.80 18.92
N LEU A 157 -16.26 -21.03 19.35
CA LEU A 157 -14.95 -21.52 19.80
C LEU A 157 -14.39 -22.46 18.72
N ASN A 158 -13.07 -22.64 18.68
CA ASN A 158 -12.43 -23.58 17.77
C ASN A 158 -12.69 -25.04 18.20
N ALA A 159 -12.18 -25.99 17.40
CA ALA A 159 -12.36 -27.42 17.67
C ALA A 159 -11.76 -27.89 19.01
N GLN A 160 -10.85 -27.10 19.59
CA GLN A 160 -10.21 -27.34 20.88
C GLN A 160 -10.99 -26.69 22.05
N GLY A 161 -12.13 -26.05 21.79
CA GLY A 161 -12.90 -25.34 22.82
C GLY A 161 -12.26 -24.01 23.24
N LEU A 162 -11.34 -23.46 22.45
CA LEU A 162 -10.65 -22.20 22.71
C LEU A 162 -11.17 -21.09 21.81
N PRO A 163 -11.08 -19.81 22.22
CA PRO A 163 -11.34 -18.69 21.31
C PRO A 163 -10.40 -18.71 20.11
N HIS A 164 -10.90 -18.29 18.94
CA HIS A 164 -10.13 -18.33 17.69
C HIS A 164 -8.87 -17.45 17.71
N ASN A 165 -8.96 -16.24 18.27
CA ASN A 165 -7.83 -15.31 18.36
C ASN A 165 -8.04 -14.27 19.48
N PRO A 166 -6.99 -13.55 19.88
CA PRO A 166 -7.04 -12.51 20.93
C PRO A 166 -7.85 -11.25 20.60
N LEU A 167 -8.17 -11.01 19.33
CA LEU A 167 -8.76 -9.73 18.89
C LEU A 167 -10.30 -9.75 18.80
N ILE A 168 -10.91 -10.91 18.97
CA ILE A 168 -12.35 -11.08 19.25
C ILE A 168 -12.62 -11.00 20.77
N ASN A 169 -13.88 -10.78 21.16
CA ASN A 169 -14.23 -10.60 22.58
C ASN A 169 -13.88 -11.83 23.43
N ALA A 170 -14.15 -13.04 22.93
CA ALA A 170 -13.82 -14.29 23.61
C ALA A 170 -12.33 -14.35 23.98
N GLY A 171 -11.46 -14.15 22.99
CA GLY A 171 -10.02 -14.18 23.20
C GLY A 171 -9.51 -13.02 24.06
N ALA A 172 -10.11 -11.83 23.95
CA ALA A 172 -9.75 -10.69 24.79
C ALA A 172 -10.09 -10.92 26.27
N ILE A 173 -11.20 -11.59 26.58
CA ILE A 173 -11.56 -12.00 27.94
C ILE A 173 -10.57 -13.05 28.48
N ILE A 174 -10.19 -14.03 27.66
CA ILE A 174 -9.13 -14.98 28.03
C ILE A 174 -7.82 -14.24 28.28
N VAL A 175 -7.38 -13.36 27.39
CA VAL A 175 -6.17 -12.56 27.58
C VAL A 175 -6.23 -11.75 28.87
N ALA A 176 -7.38 -11.14 29.21
CA ALA A 176 -7.54 -10.44 30.49
C ALA A 176 -7.36 -11.39 31.68
N SER A 177 -7.88 -12.63 31.61
CA SER A 177 -7.69 -13.63 32.67
C SER A 177 -6.22 -14.02 32.89
N LEU A 178 -5.38 -13.93 31.85
CA LEU A 178 -3.96 -14.29 31.93
C LEU A 178 -3.07 -13.16 32.49
N ILE A 179 -3.60 -11.95 32.64
CA ILE A 179 -2.84 -10.81 33.17
C ILE A 179 -2.85 -10.88 34.70
N GLU A 180 -1.73 -11.34 35.26
CA GLU A 180 -1.44 -11.36 36.70
C GLU A 180 -2.60 -11.89 37.56
N PRO A 181 -3.17 -13.08 37.28
CA PRO A 181 -4.39 -13.57 37.93
C PRO A 181 -4.25 -13.77 39.44
N ALA A 182 -3.02 -13.85 39.96
CA ALA A 182 -2.74 -13.95 41.39
C ALA A 182 -2.76 -12.60 42.14
N LYS A 183 -2.77 -11.46 41.42
CA LYS A 183 -2.84 -10.12 42.02
C LYS A 183 -4.29 -9.69 42.25
N GLU A 184 -4.48 -8.81 43.22
CA GLU A 184 -5.76 -8.13 43.45
C GLU A 184 -6.23 -7.36 42.19
N PRO A 185 -7.54 -7.24 41.93
CA PRO A 185 -8.08 -6.63 40.71
C PRO A 185 -7.50 -5.25 40.37
N ALA A 186 -7.33 -4.37 41.37
CA ALA A 186 -6.75 -3.04 41.18
C ALA A 186 -5.29 -3.11 40.70
N ALA A 187 -4.47 -4.00 41.27
CA ALA A 187 -3.08 -4.16 40.88
C ALA A 187 -2.93 -4.78 39.47
N ARG A 188 -3.90 -5.59 39.04
CA ARG A 188 -3.97 -6.08 37.65
C ARG A 188 -4.21 -4.93 36.67
N PHE A 189 -5.12 -4.02 37.01
CA PHE A 189 -5.37 -2.82 36.19
C PHE A 189 -4.16 -1.87 36.18
N ASP A 190 -3.47 -1.68 37.30
CA ASP A 190 -2.24 -0.89 37.37
C ASP A 190 -1.13 -1.46 36.47
N GLU A 191 -1.01 -2.79 36.35
CA GLU A 191 -0.07 -3.44 35.42
C GLU A 191 -0.39 -3.07 33.96
N VAL A 192 -1.68 -3.08 33.58
CA VAL A 192 -2.13 -2.68 32.24
C VAL A 192 -1.80 -1.22 31.96
N ILE A 193 -2.17 -0.31 32.87
CA ILE A 193 -1.91 1.12 32.70
C ILE A 193 -0.41 1.42 32.69
N GLY A 194 0.37 0.76 33.55
CA GLY A 194 1.82 0.85 33.55
C GLY A 194 2.42 0.40 32.22
N PHE A 195 1.91 -0.67 31.63
CA PHE A 195 2.33 -1.12 30.30
C PHE A 195 1.98 -0.10 29.21
N TYR A 196 0.76 0.45 29.21
CA TYR A 196 0.34 1.45 28.23
C TYR A 196 1.19 2.72 28.31
N ARG A 197 1.51 3.18 29.53
CA ARG A 197 2.39 4.34 29.75
C ARG A 197 3.78 4.12 29.15
N ARG A 198 4.35 2.90 29.29
CA ARG A 198 5.63 2.56 28.66
C ARG A 198 5.55 2.57 27.14
N LEU A 199 4.49 1.98 26.58
CA LEU A 199 4.26 2.00 25.12
C LEU A 199 4.09 3.41 24.56
N SER A 200 3.58 4.36 25.34
CA SER A 200 3.35 5.75 24.93
C SER A 200 4.45 6.74 25.36
N GLY A 201 5.57 6.26 25.90
CA GLY A 201 6.73 7.10 26.25
C GLY A 201 6.61 7.85 27.59
N GLY A 202 5.75 7.42 28.50
CA GLY A 202 5.76 7.87 29.91
C GLY A 202 5.15 9.24 30.20
N GLY A 203 4.56 9.92 29.22
CA GLY A 203 3.87 11.21 29.43
C GLY A 203 2.68 11.09 30.38
N ALA A 204 2.88 11.48 31.65
CA ALA A 204 1.80 11.55 32.63
C ALA A 204 0.78 12.62 32.19
N GLY A 205 -0.46 12.22 31.92
CA GLY A 205 -1.57 13.11 31.58
C GLY A 205 -2.43 12.70 30.38
N ASN A 206 -1.96 11.78 29.55
CA ASN A 206 -2.64 11.49 28.27
C ASN A 206 -3.31 10.10 28.18
N ILE A 207 -3.21 9.28 29.24
CA ILE A 207 -3.98 8.04 29.41
C ILE A 207 -4.90 8.25 30.60
N GLY A 208 -6.21 8.24 30.33
CA GLY A 208 -7.26 8.40 31.33
C GLY A 208 -8.13 7.15 31.45
N PHE A 209 -9.25 7.28 32.13
CA PHE A 209 -10.22 6.22 32.34
C PHE A 209 -11.62 6.81 32.42
N ASP A 210 -12.56 6.25 31.66
CA ASP A 210 -13.96 6.65 31.70
C ASP A 210 -14.77 5.64 32.52
N ASN A 211 -15.05 6.01 33.78
CA ASN A 211 -15.84 5.18 34.67
C ASN A 211 -17.31 5.05 34.22
N GLY A 212 -17.85 6.04 33.50
CA GLY A 212 -19.21 5.99 32.96
C GLY A 212 -19.35 4.93 31.87
N VAL A 213 -18.38 4.87 30.95
CA VAL A 213 -18.29 3.81 29.93
C VAL A 213 -18.10 2.45 30.61
N PHE A 214 -17.19 2.34 31.57
CA PHE A 214 -16.95 1.07 32.29
C PHE A 214 -18.23 0.51 32.93
N LEU A 215 -18.96 1.33 33.69
CA LEU A 215 -20.18 0.89 34.35
C LEU A 215 -21.28 0.54 33.33
N SER A 216 -21.35 1.26 32.22
CA SER A 216 -22.36 1.03 31.18
C SER A 216 -22.06 -0.23 30.37
N GLU A 217 -20.81 -0.46 29.98
CA GLU A 217 -20.34 -1.70 29.35
C GLU A 217 -20.62 -2.90 30.26
N LYS A 218 -20.31 -2.78 31.56
CA LYS A 218 -20.58 -3.83 32.55
C LYS A 218 -22.07 -4.12 32.72
N HIS A 219 -22.92 -3.10 32.71
CA HIS A 219 -24.37 -3.27 32.86
C HIS A 219 -25.03 -3.91 31.63
N HIS A 220 -24.49 -3.69 30.42
CA HIS A 220 -25.01 -4.23 29.17
C HIS A 220 -24.19 -5.44 28.67
N ALA A 221 -23.51 -6.12 29.59
CA ALA A 221 -22.50 -7.14 29.30
C ALA A 221 -23.04 -8.55 29.03
N ASP A 222 -24.36 -8.77 28.93
CA ASP A 222 -24.99 -10.11 28.90
C ASP A 222 -24.28 -11.09 27.96
N ARG A 223 -23.94 -10.63 26.75
CA ARG A 223 -23.21 -11.44 25.76
C ARG A 223 -21.83 -11.85 26.24
N ASN A 224 -21.05 -10.92 26.80
CA ASN A 224 -19.70 -11.18 27.28
C ASN A 224 -19.73 -12.07 28.53
N VAL A 225 -20.72 -11.90 29.41
CA VAL A 225 -20.95 -12.79 30.56
C VAL A 225 -21.27 -14.21 30.10
N ALA A 226 -22.23 -14.37 29.19
CA ALA A 226 -22.58 -15.67 28.63
C ALA A 226 -21.37 -16.36 27.97
N LEU A 227 -20.54 -15.59 27.25
CA LEU A 227 -19.33 -16.07 26.59
C LEU A 227 -18.29 -16.54 27.61
N ALA A 228 -18.11 -15.82 28.71
CA ALA A 228 -17.21 -16.21 29.79
C ALA A 228 -17.62 -17.54 30.43
N TYR A 229 -18.92 -17.74 30.72
CA TYR A 229 -19.41 -19.01 31.24
C TYR A 229 -19.29 -20.15 30.20
N HIS A 230 -19.53 -19.86 28.93
CA HIS A 230 -19.35 -20.82 27.84
C HIS A 230 -17.90 -21.28 27.72
N MET A 231 -16.94 -20.35 27.75
CA MET A 231 -15.50 -20.64 27.75
C MET A 231 -15.06 -21.41 29.00
N ARG A 232 -15.62 -21.08 30.17
CA ARG A 232 -15.37 -21.79 31.43
C ARG A 232 -15.82 -23.25 31.35
N GLN A 233 -16.99 -23.51 30.78
CA GLN A 233 -17.48 -24.89 30.60
C GLN A 233 -16.58 -25.72 29.68
N HIS A 234 -15.92 -25.09 28.70
CA HIS A 234 -15.01 -25.75 27.76
C HIS A 234 -13.55 -25.80 28.25
N GLY A 235 -13.25 -25.29 29.45
CA GLY A 235 -11.90 -25.34 30.02
C GLY A 235 -10.90 -24.42 29.32
N ALA A 236 -11.35 -23.32 28.70
CA ALA A 236 -10.47 -22.40 27.98
C ALA A 236 -9.60 -21.53 28.90
N PHE A 237 -10.02 -21.30 30.15
CA PHE A 237 -9.25 -20.53 31.13
C PHE A 237 -8.08 -21.34 31.69
N ASP A 238 -7.09 -20.65 32.25
CA ASP A 238 -6.06 -21.31 33.07
C ASP A 238 -6.70 -21.79 34.38
N GLY A 239 -6.78 -23.11 34.55
CA GLY A 239 -7.56 -23.75 35.59
C GLY A 239 -9.08 -23.59 35.42
N TYR A 240 -9.82 -23.69 36.53
CA TYR A 240 -11.28 -23.58 36.53
C TYR A 240 -11.73 -22.45 37.48
N PRO A 241 -11.85 -21.20 36.99
CA PRO A 241 -12.11 -20.04 37.83
C PRO A 241 -13.46 -20.17 38.55
N THR A 242 -13.53 -19.66 39.78
CA THR A 242 -14.80 -19.47 40.49
C THR A 242 -15.65 -18.38 39.81
N PRO A 243 -16.97 -18.31 40.06
CA PRO A 243 -17.79 -17.20 39.55
C PRO A 243 -17.26 -15.81 39.90
N SER A 244 -16.67 -15.65 41.09
CA SER A 244 -16.03 -14.39 41.50
C SER A 244 -14.82 -14.06 40.66
N GLN A 245 -13.91 -15.03 40.47
CA GLN A 245 -12.72 -14.82 39.62
C GLN A 245 -13.08 -14.55 38.16
N LEU A 246 -14.12 -15.22 37.65
CA LEU A 246 -14.65 -14.96 36.32
C LEU A 246 -15.15 -13.51 36.18
N GLN A 247 -15.82 -13.00 37.22
CA GLN A 247 -16.24 -11.60 37.28
C GLN A 247 -15.02 -10.66 37.32
N ASP A 248 -13.96 -10.99 38.06
CA ASP A 248 -12.73 -10.19 38.09
C ASP A 248 -12.01 -10.16 36.73
N HIS A 249 -12.11 -11.23 35.94
CA HIS A 249 -11.58 -11.26 34.57
C HIS A 249 -12.41 -10.39 33.62
N LEU A 250 -13.74 -10.45 33.73
CA LEU A 250 -14.66 -9.62 32.97
C LEU A 250 -14.51 -8.13 33.33
N ASP A 251 -14.37 -7.82 34.61
CA ASP A 251 -14.19 -6.45 35.09
C ASP A 251 -12.89 -5.84 34.54
N LEU A 252 -11.78 -6.59 34.56
CA LEU A 252 -10.53 -6.13 33.94
C LEU A 252 -10.71 -5.92 32.42
N TYR A 253 -11.40 -6.84 31.73
CA TYR A 253 -11.71 -6.68 30.31
C TYR A 253 -12.48 -5.37 30.03
N PHE A 254 -13.56 -5.09 30.77
CA PHE A 254 -14.33 -3.84 30.62
C PHE A 254 -13.52 -2.60 30.99
N GLN A 255 -12.69 -2.69 32.04
CA GLN A 255 -11.80 -1.60 32.43
C GLN A 255 -10.84 -1.24 31.29
N THR A 256 -10.20 -2.22 30.66
CA THR A 256 -9.27 -1.95 29.53
C THR A 256 -9.96 -1.35 28.31
N CYS A 257 -11.23 -1.68 28.05
CA CYS A 257 -12.01 -1.07 26.98
C CYS A 257 -12.37 0.40 27.28
N SER A 258 -12.43 0.76 28.55
CA SER A 258 -12.83 2.08 29.06
C SER A 258 -11.64 3.01 29.34
N VAL A 259 -10.42 2.57 29.05
CA VAL A 259 -9.23 3.43 29.11
C VAL A 259 -9.31 4.46 27.98
N THR A 260 -9.07 5.73 28.31
CA THR A 260 -9.14 6.83 27.35
C THR A 260 -7.77 7.27 26.88
N ILE A 261 -7.67 7.58 25.58
CA ILE A 261 -6.48 8.17 24.96
C ILE A 261 -6.90 9.27 23.98
N ASN A 262 -5.93 10.00 23.45
CA ASN A 262 -6.08 10.75 22.20
C ASN A 262 -5.27 10.10 21.07
N SER A 263 -5.44 10.60 19.84
CA SER A 263 -4.77 10.01 18.67
C SER A 263 -3.26 10.13 18.74
N GLU A 264 -2.71 11.21 19.30
CA GLU A 264 -1.26 11.38 19.45
C GLU A 264 -0.65 10.27 20.32
N VAL A 265 -1.28 9.93 21.45
CA VAL A 265 -0.86 8.80 22.30
C VAL A 265 -0.95 7.47 21.58
N GLY A 266 -2.08 7.22 20.91
CA GLY A 266 -2.30 5.98 20.17
C GLY A 266 -1.28 5.80 19.05
N ALA A 267 -0.86 6.89 18.39
CA ALA A 267 0.16 6.86 17.35
C ALA A 267 1.53 6.46 17.91
N VAL A 268 1.91 6.95 19.10
CA VAL A 268 3.15 6.52 19.78
C VAL A 268 3.08 5.05 20.16
N MET A 269 1.96 4.57 20.69
CA MET A 269 1.78 3.14 21.01
C MET A 269 1.93 2.26 19.76
N ALA A 270 1.33 2.67 18.63
CA ALA A 270 1.45 1.99 17.35
C ALA A 270 2.89 2.05 16.81
N ALA A 271 3.58 3.18 16.96
CA ALA A 271 4.96 3.36 16.55
C ALA A 271 5.94 2.53 17.40
N THR A 272 5.64 2.28 18.68
CA THR A 272 6.39 1.32 19.52
C THR A 272 6.33 -0.09 18.93
N LEU A 273 5.16 -0.52 18.43
CA LEU A 273 5.04 -1.79 17.69
C LEU A 273 5.75 -1.74 16.34
N ALA A 274 5.72 -0.60 15.63
CA ALA A 274 6.46 -0.42 14.38
C ALA A 274 7.98 -0.49 14.58
N ASN A 275 8.46 -0.05 15.74
CA ASN A 275 9.87 0.08 16.10
C ASN A 275 10.37 -1.11 16.95
N HIS A 276 9.96 -2.32 16.58
CA HIS A 276 10.44 -3.57 17.19
C HIS A 276 10.22 -3.68 18.72
N GLY A 277 9.26 -2.92 19.27
CA GLY A 277 8.92 -2.94 20.69
C GLY A 277 9.66 -1.89 21.53
N THR A 278 10.48 -1.05 20.89
CA THR A 278 11.15 0.09 21.53
C THR A 278 10.32 1.36 21.34
N CYS A 279 9.95 2.02 22.43
CA CYS A 279 9.16 3.24 22.36
C CYS A 279 9.99 4.37 21.71
N PRO A 280 9.56 4.96 20.60
CA PRO A 280 10.40 5.87 19.83
C PRO A 280 10.60 7.24 20.51
N THR A 281 9.74 7.61 21.46
CA THR A 281 9.83 8.89 22.19
C THR A 281 10.62 8.79 23.50
N SER A 282 10.67 7.61 24.13
CA SER A 282 11.43 7.41 25.37
C SER A 282 12.73 6.60 25.18
N GLY A 283 12.85 5.85 24.07
CA GLY A 283 13.95 4.91 23.83
C GLY A 283 13.87 3.62 24.67
N GLU A 284 12.81 3.43 25.46
CA GLU A 284 12.63 2.25 26.31
C GLU A 284 12.31 1.01 25.46
N ALA A 285 13.04 -0.08 25.65
CA ALA A 285 12.69 -1.39 25.10
C ALA A 285 11.57 -2.03 25.93
N VAL A 286 10.31 -1.83 25.51
CA VAL A 286 9.12 -2.23 26.27
C VAL A 286 8.78 -3.71 26.06
N VAL A 287 8.96 -4.20 24.82
CA VAL A 287 8.54 -5.54 24.38
C VAL A 287 9.60 -6.13 23.45
N SER A 288 9.77 -7.45 23.46
CA SER A 288 10.70 -8.11 22.53
C SER A 288 10.18 -8.08 21.07
N PRO A 289 11.08 -8.00 20.08
CA PRO A 289 10.69 -8.04 18.66
C PRO A 289 9.92 -9.32 18.26
N TYR A 290 10.16 -10.44 18.93
CA TYR A 290 9.45 -11.71 18.68
C TYR A 290 7.97 -11.61 19.05
N ILE A 291 7.66 -10.99 20.19
CA ILE A 291 6.27 -10.75 20.61
C ILE A 291 5.61 -9.73 19.68
N VAL A 292 6.33 -8.68 19.29
CA VAL A 292 5.83 -7.68 18.33
C VAL A 292 5.44 -8.34 17.01
N LYS A 293 6.27 -9.26 16.49
CA LYS A 293 5.92 -10.04 15.28
C LYS A 293 4.59 -10.80 15.48
N ASP A 294 4.38 -11.46 16.61
CA ASP A 294 3.12 -12.18 16.89
C ASP A 294 1.92 -11.22 16.91
N VAL A 295 2.04 -10.09 17.63
CA VAL A 295 1.00 -9.06 17.71
C VAL A 295 0.64 -8.52 16.33
N LEU A 296 1.62 -8.14 15.52
CA LEU A 296 1.40 -7.63 14.17
C LEU A 296 0.78 -8.67 13.24
N SER A 297 1.14 -9.95 13.39
CA SER A 297 0.57 -11.04 12.60
C SER A 297 -0.92 -11.20 12.88
N ILE A 298 -1.31 -11.19 14.15
CA ILE A 298 -2.72 -11.28 14.54
C ILE A 298 -3.49 -10.01 14.17
N MET A 299 -2.90 -8.82 14.34
CA MET A 299 -3.51 -7.57 13.86
C MET A 299 -3.77 -7.58 12.35
N HIS A 300 -2.85 -8.14 11.56
CA HIS A 300 -3.03 -8.25 10.11
C HIS A 300 -4.18 -9.20 9.75
N GLY A 301 -4.30 -10.36 10.40
CA GLY A 301 -5.33 -11.35 10.06
C GLY A 301 -6.70 -11.14 10.72
N CYS A 302 -6.75 -10.49 11.88
CA CYS A 302 -7.94 -10.48 12.77
C CYS A 302 -8.34 -9.06 13.26
N GLY A 303 -7.74 -8.01 12.69
CA GLY A 303 -7.77 -6.66 13.25
C GLY A 303 -9.04 -5.83 13.01
N MET A 304 -9.72 -6.03 11.88
CA MET A 304 -10.74 -5.13 11.33
C MET A 304 -12.13 -5.80 11.28
N TYR A 305 -12.47 -6.58 12.32
CA TYR A 305 -13.71 -7.35 12.38
C TYR A 305 -13.87 -8.26 11.14
N ASP A 306 -15.07 -8.37 10.59
CA ASP A 306 -15.34 -9.18 9.38
C ASP A 306 -14.64 -8.60 8.14
N PHE A 307 -14.18 -7.34 8.20
CA PHE A 307 -13.41 -6.69 7.14
C PHE A 307 -11.91 -7.05 7.15
N SER A 308 -11.43 -7.83 8.13
CA SER A 308 -9.99 -8.15 8.28
C SER A 308 -9.37 -8.76 7.02
N GLY A 309 -10.07 -9.70 6.36
CA GLY A 309 -9.57 -10.33 5.13
C GLY A 309 -9.47 -9.37 3.95
N GLN A 310 -10.48 -8.50 3.77
CA GLN A 310 -10.46 -7.49 2.71
C GLN A 310 -9.40 -6.42 2.98
N PHE A 311 -9.31 -5.95 4.22
CA PHE A 311 -8.29 -4.98 4.65
C PHE A 311 -6.86 -5.51 4.43
N GLY A 312 -6.62 -6.78 4.76
CA GLY A 312 -5.34 -7.44 4.53
C GLY A 312 -4.97 -7.56 3.05
N PHE A 313 -5.96 -7.59 2.15
CA PHE A 313 -5.75 -7.65 0.70
C PHE A 313 -5.58 -6.28 0.05
N THR A 314 -6.34 -5.27 0.49
CA THR A 314 -6.34 -3.94 -0.14
C THR A 314 -5.28 -3.00 0.46
N VAL A 315 -5.24 -2.90 1.79
CA VAL A 315 -4.31 -2.03 2.53
C VAL A 315 -3.07 -2.82 2.95
N GLY A 316 -3.27 -4.06 3.42
CA GLY A 316 -2.21 -5.00 3.76
C GLY A 316 -1.28 -4.56 4.87
N LEU A 317 -1.80 -3.83 5.85
CA LEU A 317 -1.07 -3.39 7.03
C LEU A 317 -1.71 -3.94 8.30
N PRO A 318 -0.93 -4.22 9.37
CA PRO A 318 -1.51 -4.56 10.66
C PRO A 318 -2.34 -3.40 11.22
N ALA A 319 -3.60 -3.67 11.54
CA ALA A 319 -4.50 -2.66 12.09
C ALA A 319 -5.41 -3.23 13.19
N LYS A 320 -6.03 -2.36 13.97
CA LYS A 320 -7.15 -2.72 14.84
C LYS A 320 -8.14 -1.57 14.91
N SER A 321 -9.41 -1.86 14.61
CA SER A 321 -10.51 -0.92 14.83
C SER A 321 -11.18 -1.10 16.19
N GLY A 322 -11.80 -0.04 16.72
CA GLY A 322 -12.65 -0.05 17.89
C GLY A 322 -13.98 0.64 17.63
N VAL A 323 -15.03 0.19 18.32
CA VAL A 323 -16.39 0.73 18.23
C VAL A 323 -16.51 2.19 18.70
N SER A 324 -15.47 2.77 19.29
CA SER A 324 -15.38 4.21 19.52
C SER A 324 -15.17 5.00 18.22
N GLY A 325 -14.83 4.35 17.11
CA GLY A 325 -14.39 5.00 15.88
C GLY A 325 -12.86 5.12 15.77
N ALA A 326 -12.12 4.54 16.71
CA ALA A 326 -10.66 4.49 16.67
C ALA A 326 -10.16 3.43 15.67
N VAL A 327 -9.09 3.75 14.95
CA VAL A 327 -8.32 2.81 14.14
C VAL A 327 -6.84 2.98 14.45
N MET A 328 -6.21 1.94 14.98
CA MET A 328 -4.76 1.85 15.17
C MET A 328 -4.16 1.14 13.96
N LEU A 329 -3.23 1.78 13.25
CA LEU A 329 -2.58 1.22 12.06
C LEU A 329 -1.06 1.25 12.26
N VAL A 330 -0.40 0.12 12.03
CA VAL A 330 1.06 0.00 12.20
C VAL A 330 1.71 -0.16 10.82
N VAL A 331 2.76 0.62 10.56
CA VAL A 331 3.63 0.48 9.38
C VAL A 331 5.01 0.02 9.86
N PRO A 332 5.29 -1.30 9.84
CA PRO A 332 6.52 -1.85 10.41
C PRO A 332 7.79 -1.20 9.86
N GLY A 333 8.68 -0.78 10.75
CA GLY A 333 9.93 -0.09 10.41
C GLY A 333 9.79 1.38 9.97
N VAL A 334 8.58 1.94 9.97
CA VAL A 334 8.31 3.32 9.51
C VAL A 334 7.63 4.15 10.60
N GLY A 335 6.55 3.64 11.19
CA GLY A 335 5.79 4.36 12.22
C GLY A 335 4.40 3.79 12.45
N GLY A 336 3.59 4.51 13.22
CA GLY A 336 2.22 4.13 13.54
C GLY A 336 1.25 5.30 13.43
N PHE A 337 0.06 5.02 12.91
CA PHE A 337 -1.07 5.95 12.92
C PHE A 337 -2.05 5.59 14.04
N CYS A 338 -2.71 6.62 14.57
CA CYS A 338 -3.98 6.46 15.25
C CYS A 338 -4.97 7.47 14.69
N ILE A 339 -6.10 6.94 14.22
CA ILE A 339 -7.18 7.69 13.58
C ILE A 339 -8.40 7.59 14.47
N TYR A 340 -9.16 8.67 14.60
CA TYR A 340 -10.41 8.70 15.35
C TYR A 340 -11.50 9.41 14.55
N SER A 341 -12.58 8.70 14.27
CA SER A 341 -13.82 9.26 13.74
C SER A 341 -15.01 8.38 14.18
N PRO A 342 -15.95 8.89 15.01
CA PRO A 342 -16.97 8.08 15.67
C PRO A 342 -17.95 7.33 14.76
N ARG A 343 -18.20 7.81 13.54
CA ARG A 343 -19.14 7.16 12.61
C ARG A 343 -18.58 5.83 12.11
N LEU A 344 -19.36 4.78 12.30
CA LEU A 344 -19.04 3.41 11.91
C LEU A 344 -19.84 2.96 10.68
N ASP A 345 -19.26 2.05 9.91
CA ASP A 345 -19.95 1.29 8.87
C ASP A 345 -20.77 0.12 9.47
N GLU A 346 -21.40 -0.67 8.59
CA GLU A 346 -22.19 -1.85 8.98
C GLU A 346 -21.34 -2.98 9.62
N HIS A 347 -20.01 -2.93 9.47
CA HIS A 347 -19.06 -3.88 10.06
C HIS A 347 -18.48 -3.39 11.39
N GLY A 348 -18.85 -2.20 11.86
CA GLY A 348 -18.36 -1.61 13.10
C GLY A 348 -16.99 -0.94 12.99
N ASN A 349 -16.49 -0.69 11.77
CA ASN A 349 -15.25 0.04 11.53
C ASN A 349 -15.53 1.53 11.28
N SER A 350 -14.60 2.40 11.66
CA SER A 350 -14.72 3.84 11.35
C SER A 350 -14.73 4.08 9.84
N VAL A 351 -15.78 4.76 9.33
CA VAL A 351 -15.92 5.06 7.90
C VAL A 351 -14.74 5.90 7.39
N ARG A 352 -14.47 7.03 8.04
CA ARG A 352 -13.32 7.88 7.70
C ARG A 352 -11.99 7.20 7.99
N GLY A 353 -11.92 6.37 9.04
CA GLY A 353 -10.73 5.58 9.34
C GLY A 353 -10.35 4.63 8.19
N LEU A 354 -11.32 3.88 7.67
CA LEU A 354 -11.11 3.00 6.52
C LEU A 354 -10.81 3.78 5.24
N ALA A 355 -11.55 4.87 4.98
CA ALA A 355 -11.29 5.73 3.82
C ALA A 355 -9.86 6.28 3.86
N PHE A 356 -9.39 6.75 5.02
CA PHE A 356 -8.03 7.20 5.23
C PHE A 356 -7.00 6.10 4.94
N CYS A 357 -7.20 4.88 5.48
CA CYS A 357 -6.29 3.75 5.23
C CYS A 357 -6.22 3.39 3.74
N ASN A 358 -7.35 3.40 3.03
CA ASN A 358 -7.40 3.15 1.59
C ASN A 358 -6.72 4.26 0.79
N ALA A 359 -6.93 5.53 1.16
CA ALA A 359 -6.25 6.66 0.56
C ALA A 359 -4.73 6.58 0.77
N PHE A 360 -4.29 6.20 1.98
CA PHE A 360 -2.88 5.97 2.29
C PHE A 360 -2.27 4.86 1.43
N ALA A 361 -2.94 3.71 1.32
CA ALA A 361 -2.48 2.62 0.44
C ALA A 361 -2.38 3.07 -1.02
N ARG A 362 -3.37 3.82 -1.53
CA ARG A 362 -3.38 4.32 -2.90
C ARG A 362 -2.29 5.37 -3.16
N LEU A 363 -2.18 6.40 -2.34
CA LEU A 363 -1.18 7.47 -2.50
C LEU A 363 0.24 6.96 -2.36
N THR A 364 0.46 5.92 -1.55
CA THR A 364 1.77 5.27 -1.43
C THR A 364 2.00 4.17 -2.46
N ALA A 365 1.09 4.02 -3.44
CA ALA A 365 1.11 2.97 -4.46
C ALA A 365 1.35 1.56 -3.88
N SER A 366 0.72 1.29 -2.74
CA SER A 366 0.85 0.06 -1.95
C SER A 366 2.28 -0.28 -1.54
N ARG A 367 3.21 0.69 -1.53
CA ARG A 367 4.62 0.50 -1.12
C ARG A 367 4.74 -0.07 0.28
N TYR A 368 3.86 0.34 1.19
CA TYR A 368 3.87 -0.09 2.59
C TYR A 368 3.04 -1.34 2.86
N HIS A 369 2.31 -1.85 1.87
CA HIS A 369 1.64 -3.13 1.97
C HIS A 369 2.67 -4.22 2.37
N VAL A 370 2.30 -5.22 3.17
CA VAL A 370 3.23 -6.29 3.59
C VAL A 370 3.87 -7.01 2.39
N PHE A 371 3.10 -7.19 1.32
CA PHE A 371 3.56 -7.66 -0.01
C PHE A 371 3.89 -6.55 -1.01
N GLY A 372 3.91 -5.28 -0.58
CA GLY A 372 4.24 -4.13 -1.42
C GLY A 372 5.64 -4.20 -1.99
N ARG A 373 6.55 -4.95 -1.35
CA ARG A 373 7.86 -5.26 -1.91
C ARG A 373 7.83 -6.11 -3.19
N VAL A 374 6.72 -6.76 -3.51
CA VAL A 374 6.50 -7.42 -4.80
C VAL A 374 6.27 -6.40 -5.91
N LEU A 375 5.69 -5.25 -5.55
CA LEU A 375 5.48 -4.10 -6.44
C LEU A 375 6.75 -3.24 -6.54
N SER A 376 7.62 -3.29 -5.54
CA SER A 376 8.99 -2.78 -5.66
C SER A 376 9.87 -3.79 -6.39
N GLU A 377 10.73 -3.36 -7.30
CA GLU A 377 11.69 -4.29 -7.89
C GLU A 377 12.58 -4.93 -6.81
N PRO A 378 12.96 -6.22 -6.94
CA PRO A 378 13.88 -6.84 -6.00
C PRO A 378 15.21 -6.06 -6.04
N ALA A 379 15.68 -5.64 -4.85
CA ALA A 379 17.12 -5.59 -4.66
C ALA A 379 17.64 -6.98 -5.01
N SER A 380 18.66 -7.05 -5.86
CA SER A 380 19.21 -8.29 -6.40
C SER A 380 19.22 -9.41 -5.34
N PRO A 381 18.53 -10.53 -5.60
CA PRO A 381 18.64 -11.74 -4.81
C PRO A 381 20.11 -12.14 -4.62
N SER A 382 20.66 -12.08 -3.41
CA SER A 382 21.97 -12.68 -3.12
C SER A 382 21.88 -14.19 -2.87
N TRP A 383 20.70 -14.80 -2.99
CA TRP A 383 20.54 -16.25 -2.92
C TRP A 383 21.10 -16.90 -4.19
N ARG A 384 22.35 -17.37 -4.12
CA ARG A 384 22.82 -18.48 -4.93
C ARG A 384 22.28 -19.77 -4.32
N TRP A 385 21.48 -20.50 -5.09
CA TRP A 385 21.29 -21.92 -4.89
C TRP A 385 22.60 -22.60 -5.28
N ASP A 386 23.43 -22.97 -4.31
CA ASP A 386 24.65 -23.76 -4.54
C ASP A 386 24.26 -25.23 -4.86
N ALA A 387 23.66 -25.45 -6.03
CA ALA A 387 23.66 -26.76 -6.68
C ALA A 387 25.07 -27.02 -7.22
N GLY A 388 25.99 -27.42 -6.35
CA GLY A 388 27.36 -27.63 -6.77
C GLY A 388 28.36 -27.94 -5.65
N LYS A 389 27.96 -28.68 -4.61
CA LYS A 389 28.91 -29.29 -3.66
C LYS A 389 28.51 -30.71 -3.30
N GLU A 390 28.43 -31.56 -4.31
CA GLU A 390 28.37 -33.03 -4.10
C GLU A 390 29.26 -33.83 -5.07
N ALA A 391 30.24 -33.18 -5.69
CA ALA A 391 31.23 -33.85 -6.54
C ALA A 391 32.66 -33.38 -6.18
N ALA A 392 33.09 -33.66 -4.95
CA ALA A 392 34.51 -33.73 -4.55
C ALA A 392 34.61 -34.30 -3.14
N ARG A 393 34.09 -35.53 -2.94
CA ARG A 393 34.54 -36.40 -1.86
C ARG A 393 35.24 -37.58 -2.50
N ASP A 394 36.45 -37.35 -2.99
CA ASP A 394 37.46 -38.39 -2.99
C ASP A 394 38.86 -37.79 -3.06
N GLY A 395 39.78 -38.34 -2.27
CA GLY A 395 41.22 -38.08 -2.41
C GLY A 395 41.87 -37.14 -1.40
N GLY A 396 42.30 -37.70 -0.25
CA GLY A 396 43.72 -37.65 0.11
C GLY A 396 44.28 -36.49 0.95
N ARG A 397 44.38 -36.76 2.26
CA ARG A 397 45.63 -36.84 3.03
C ARG A 397 46.39 -35.56 3.50
N GLU A 398 46.41 -35.45 4.84
CA GLU A 398 47.49 -35.01 5.76
C GLU A 398 48.09 -33.59 5.71
N GLY A 399 48.05 -32.93 6.88
CA GLY A 399 49.24 -32.31 7.46
C GLY A 399 49.13 -30.83 7.88
N GLY A 400 49.33 -30.55 9.17
CA GLY A 400 49.94 -29.28 9.61
C GLY A 400 49.15 -28.46 10.63
N ALA A 401 49.53 -28.58 11.90
CA ALA A 401 49.12 -27.75 13.02
C ALA A 401 49.86 -26.39 13.06
N HIS A 402 49.22 -25.33 13.60
CA HIS A 402 49.65 -24.59 14.81
C HIS A 402 49.08 -23.16 14.91
N GLY A 403 48.64 -22.81 16.13
CA GLY A 403 48.62 -21.47 16.76
C GLY A 403 47.54 -20.50 16.29
N SER A 404 46.99 -19.59 17.08
CA SER A 404 46.86 -19.35 18.52
C SER A 404 46.05 -18.04 18.64
N ASP A 405 45.23 -17.95 19.68
CA ASP A 405 44.86 -16.72 20.40
C ASP A 405 43.94 -15.63 19.79
N ASN A 406 42.80 -15.52 20.48
CA ASN A 406 42.27 -14.34 21.20
C ASN A 406 41.61 -13.17 20.44
N GLY A 407 40.29 -13.07 20.68
CA GLY A 407 39.71 -11.88 21.32
C GLY A 407 39.24 -10.75 20.40
N ALA A 408 38.07 -10.91 19.78
CA ALA A 408 37.38 -9.82 19.09
C ALA A 408 36.23 -9.27 19.95
N ALA A 409 36.42 -8.07 20.49
CA ALA A 409 35.34 -7.19 20.93
C ALA A 409 34.72 -6.47 19.71
N PRO A 410 33.40 -6.21 19.68
CA PRO A 410 32.75 -5.61 18.51
C PRO A 410 33.04 -4.10 18.43
N ARG A 411 33.57 -3.68 17.28
CA ARG A 411 33.73 -2.27 16.91
C ARG A 411 32.37 -1.68 16.52
N THR A 412 31.94 -0.67 17.27
CA THR A 412 30.97 0.35 16.85
C THR A 412 31.52 1.12 15.64
N VAL A 413 30.72 1.31 14.61
CA VAL A 413 31.01 2.28 13.54
C VAL A 413 29.93 3.35 13.54
N ALA A 414 30.31 4.51 14.04
CA ALA A 414 29.68 5.77 13.70
C ALA A 414 30.15 6.18 12.29
N ALA A 415 29.24 6.70 11.46
CA ALA A 415 29.61 7.47 10.29
C ALA A 415 28.55 8.56 10.07
N VAL A 416 29.02 9.80 10.03
CA VAL A 416 28.28 11.02 9.73
C VAL A 416 28.63 11.43 8.29
N ALA A 417 27.58 11.85 7.57
CA ALA A 417 27.48 12.71 6.37
C ALA A 417 28.67 12.91 5.41
N ASP A 418 28.43 12.64 4.12
CA ASP A 418 28.70 13.55 2.97
C ASP A 418 28.28 12.86 1.65
N GLY A 419 27.30 13.41 0.91
CA GLY A 419 27.08 13.00 -0.49
C GLY A 419 25.66 13.16 -1.05
N ASP A 420 25.21 14.38 -1.35
CA ASP A 420 23.87 14.60 -1.92
C ASP A 420 23.82 14.76 -3.46
N ALA A 421 24.93 15.08 -4.15
CA ALA A 421 24.90 15.26 -5.63
C ALA A 421 25.32 14.00 -6.42
N ALA A 422 26.24 13.19 -5.87
CA ALA A 422 26.68 11.95 -6.50
C ALA A 422 25.66 10.81 -6.40
N ASP A 423 24.61 10.99 -5.60
CA ASP A 423 23.56 10.00 -5.38
C ASP A 423 22.40 10.13 -6.38
N GLU A 424 22.11 11.33 -6.89
CA GLU A 424 21.08 11.55 -7.92
C GLU A 424 21.49 10.95 -9.27
N ASP A 425 22.73 11.15 -9.71
CA ASP A 425 23.26 10.54 -10.94
C ASP A 425 23.29 9.00 -10.85
N LYS A 426 23.60 8.46 -9.67
CA LYS A 426 23.49 7.01 -9.40
C LYS A 426 22.05 6.54 -9.44
N GLN A 427 21.10 7.32 -8.94
CA GLN A 427 19.68 6.99 -8.99
C GLN A 427 19.14 6.97 -10.42
N VAL A 428 19.54 7.93 -11.26
CA VAL A 428 19.19 7.94 -12.69
C VAL A 428 19.82 6.75 -13.41
N GLU A 429 21.10 6.45 -13.16
CA GLU A 429 21.79 5.27 -13.71
C GLU A 429 21.08 3.96 -13.31
N LEU A 430 20.68 3.85 -12.04
CA LEU A 430 19.89 2.72 -11.53
C LEU A 430 18.51 2.63 -12.19
N LEU A 431 17.85 3.75 -12.47
CA LEU A 431 16.54 3.75 -13.16
C LEU A 431 16.68 3.33 -14.63
N VAL A 432 17.72 3.78 -15.32
CA VAL A 432 17.99 3.40 -16.71
C VAL A 432 18.32 1.91 -16.81
N HIS A 433 19.17 1.38 -15.92
CA HIS A 433 19.46 -0.05 -15.85
C HIS A 433 18.20 -0.90 -15.67
N ARG A 434 17.25 -0.44 -14.85
CA ARG A 434 15.97 -1.12 -14.62
C ARG A 434 15.07 -1.15 -15.85
N LEU A 435 14.97 -0.01 -16.56
CA LEU A 435 14.23 0.06 -17.83
C LEU A 435 14.85 -0.82 -18.91
N VAL A 436 16.19 -0.89 -18.95
CA VAL A 436 16.93 -1.78 -19.86
C VAL A 436 16.61 -3.25 -19.58
N HIS A 437 16.55 -3.63 -18.31
CA HIS A 437 16.17 -4.98 -17.91
C HIS A 437 14.69 -5.29 -18.19
N ALA A 438 13.78 -4.37 -17.87
CA ALA A 438 12.35 -4.52 -18.14
C ALA A 438 12.05 -4.75 -19.63
N ALA A 439 12.76 -4.03 -20.51
CA ALA A 439 12.69 -4.22 -21.95
C ALA A 439 13.13 -5.62 -22.39
N SER A 440 14.13 -6.21 -21.73
CA SER A 440 14.59 -7.58 -21.99
C SER A 440 13.54 -8.65 -21.66
N LEU A 441 12.69 -8.37 -20.66
CA LEU A 441 11.64 -9.27 -20.17
C LEU A 441 10.29 -9.09 -20.88
N GLY A 442 10.17 -8.10 -21.76
CA GLY A 442 8.88 -7.79 -22.39
C GLY A 442 7.91 -7.01 -21.51
N ASN A 443 8.39 -6.40 -20.42
CA ASN A 443 7.54 -5.66 -19.49
C ASN A 443 7.21 -4.26 -20.02
N LEU A 444 6.19 -4.21 -20.89
CA LEU A 444 5.72 -2.98 -21.53
C LEU A 444 5.17 -1.95 -20.52
N HIS A 445 4.61 -2.39 -19.39
CA HIS A 445 4.07 -1.51 -18.36
C HIS A 445 5.17 -0.65 -17.72
N ALA A 446 6.28 -1.29 -17.32
CA ALA A 446 7.41 -0.59 -16.72
C ALA A 446 8.05 0.44 -17.66
N LEU A 447 8.07 0.17 -18.97
CA LEU A 447 8.55 1.14 -19.97
C LEU A 447 7.61 2.36 -20.12
N ARG A 448 6.31 2.19 -19.88
CA ARG A 448 5.31 3.27 -19.97
C ARG A 448 5.33 4.24 -18.80
N GLU A 449 5.78 3.81 -17.64
CA GLU A 449 5.85 4.66 -16.45
C GLU A 449 6.90 5.76 -16.53
N ARG A 450 7.95 5.58 -17.34
CA ARG A 450 9.10 6.50 -17.39
C ARG A 450 9.60 6.78 -18.82
N PRO A 451 8.76 7.37 -19.70
CA PRO A 451 9.10 7.60 -21.10
C PRO A 451 10.33 8.50 -21.29
N THR A 452 10.56 9.46 -20.38
CA THR A 452 11.67 10.41 -20.43
C THR A 452 13.06 9.77 -20.30
N LEU A 453 13.14 8.57 -19.71
CA LEU A 453 14.41 7.86 -19.48
C LEU A 453 14.72 6.80 -20.55
N LEU A 454 13.78 6.47 -21.45
CA LEU A 454 13.92 5.38 -22.41
C LEU A 454 15.02 5.58 -23.47
N GLY A 455 15.45 6.83 -23.68
CA GLY A 455 16.57 7.16 -24.57
C GLY A 455 17.96 6.95 -23.97
N HIS A 456 18.07 6.68 -22.67
CA HIS A 456 19.35 6.54 -21.97
C HIS A 456 19.87 5.11 -22.00
N GLY A 457 21.20 4.96 -22.02
CA GLY A 457 21.88 3.66 -21.96
C GLY A 457 22.34 3.33 -20.54
N ASP A 458 22.45 2.03 -20.24
CA ASP A 458 23.12 1.54 -19.03
C ASP A 458 24.64 1.85 -19.05
N ARG A 459 25.38 1.35 -18.05
CA ARG A 459 26.86 1.45 -17.98
C ARG A 459 27.60 0.98 -19.23
N ASP A 460 26.96 0.11 -19.99
CA ASP A 460 27.51 -0.46 -21.22
C ASP A 460 27.01 0.28 -22.46
N GLY A 461 26.32 1.42 -22.30
CA GLY A 461 25.72 2.18 -23.40
C GLY A 461 24.50 1.49 -24.02
N ARG A 462 23.99 0.41 -23.42
CA ARG A 462 22.85 -0.33 -23.96
C ARG A 462 21.56 0.32 -23.51
N THR A 463 20.76 0.74 -24.47
CA THR A 463 19.42 1.27 -24.24
C THR A 463 18.38 0.15 -24.10
N PRO A 464 17.17 0.44 -23.57
CA PRO A 464 16.07 -0.51 -23.55
C PRO A 464 15.78 -1.15 -24.91
N LEU A 465 15.99 -0.40 -26.00
CA LEU A 465 15.80 -0.89 -27.36
C LEU A 465 16.79 -2.01 -27.74
N HIS A 466 18.05 -1.96 -27.27
CA HIS A 466 19.03 -3.02 -27.51
C HIS A 466 18.55 -4.36 -26.94
N LEU A 467 18.05 -4.34 -25.71
CA LEU A 467 17.70 -5.55 -24.98
C LEU A 467 16.35 -6.11 -25.39
N ALA A 468 15.40 -5.25 -25.75
CA ALA A 468 14.15 -5.70 -26.38
C ALA A 468 14.43 -6.44 -27.71
N CYS A 469 15.38 -5.93 -28.51
CA CYS A 469 15.81 -6.56 -29.75
C CYS A 469 16.59 -7.86 -29.52
N ALA A 470 17.51 -7.89 -28.55
CA ALA A 470 18.29 -9.08 -28.23
C ALA A 470 17.43 -10.26 -27.72
N LYS A 471 16.24 -9.98 -27.17
CA LYS A 471 15.36 -10.97 -26.52
C LYS A 471 14.08 -11.32 -27.27
N GLY A 472 13.79 -10.68 -28.40
CA GLY A 472 12.59 -11.03 -29.15
C GLY A 472 11.32 -10.27 -28.76
N GLN A 473 11.42 -9.19 -27.99
CA GLN A 473 10.27 -8.59 -27.31
C GLN A 473 9.54 -7.57 -28.20
N THR A 474 8.75 -8.07 -29.16
CA THR A 474 8.09 -7.28 -30.21
C THR A 474 7.30 -6.08 -29.67
N ASP A 475 6.44 -6.27 -28.67
CA ASP A 475 5.60 -5.19 -28.11
C ASP A 475 6.43 -4.06 -27.48
N CYS A 476 7.53 -4.42 -26.81
CA CYS A 476 8.47 -3.44 -26.27
C CYS A 476 9.22 -2.71 -27.39
N VAL A 477 9.66 -3.41 -28.44
CA VAL A 477 10.32 -2.78 -29.59
C VAL A 477 9.40 -1.78 -30.27
N VAL A 478 8.14 -2.17 -30.54
CA VAL A 478 7.14 -1.29 -31.18
C VAL A 478 6.87 -0.06 -30.32
N TYR A 479 6.68 -0.25 -29.01
CA TYR A 479 6.47 0.87 -28.09
C TYR A 479 7.68 1.80 -28.02
N LEU A 480 8.88 1.26 -27.83
CA LEU A 480 10.11 2.05 -27.73
C LEU A 480 10.35 2.89 -28.99
N LEU A 481 10.10 2.34 -30.17
CA LEU A 481 10.22 3.06 -31.45
C LEU A 481 9.14 4.12 -31.68
N SER A 482 8.07 4.11 -30.86
CA SER A 482 7.01 5.13 -30.89
C SER A 482 7.31 6.34 -30.00
N ILE A 483 8.33 6.28 -29.14
CA ILE A 483 8.68 7.36 -28.23
C ILE A 483 9.77 8.25 -28.85
N GLU A 484 9.53 9.56 -28.85
CA GLU A 484 10.35 10.57 -29.54
C GLU A 484 11.82 10.63 -29.07
N ASN A 485 12.08 10.44 -27.76
CA ASN A 485 13.43 10.51 -27.20
C ASN A 485 14.25 9.20 -27.38
N VAL A 486 13.68 8.16 -27.99
CA VAL A 486 14.37 6.88 -28.22
C VAL A 486 15.02 6.88 -29.60
N ARG A 487 16.35 6.87 -29.63
CA ARG A 487 17.11 6.71 -30.89
C ARG A 487 16.97 5.27 -31.40
N ARG A 488 16.87 5.10 -32.72
CA ARG A 488 16.71 3.79 -33.38
C ARG A 488 18.02 3.00 -33.47
N GLU A 489 19.11 3.69 -33.72
CA GLU A 489 20.46 3.09 -33.89
C GLU A 489 21.48 3.67 -32.89
N PRO A 490 21.21 3.69 -31.57
CA PRO A 490 22.23 3.96 -30.58
C PRO A 490 23.30 2.86 -30.65
N LYS A 491 24.55 3.21 -30.38
CA LYS A 491 25.65 2.25 -30.27
C LYS A 491 25.94 2.00 -28.81
N ASP A 492 26.03 0.73 -28.42
CA ASP A 492 26.57 0.35 -27.12
C ASP A 492 28.11 0.53 -27.07
N ARG A 493 28.72 0.20 -25.93
CA ARG A 493 30.17 0.33 -25.70
C ARG A 493 31.02 -0.54 -26.64
N TRP A 494 30.43 -1.53 -27.31
CA TRP A 494 31.09 -2.39 -28.28
C TRP A 494 30.78 -2.00 -29.73
N GLY A 495 30.03 -0.90 -29.93
CA GLY A 495 29.61 -0.44 -31.25
C GLY A 495 28.44 -1.23 -31.85
N THR A 496 27.81 -2.11 -31.07
CA THR A 496 26.65 -2.90 -31.49
C THR A 496 25.41 -2.03 -31.46
N THR A 497 24.54 -2.15 -32.47
CA THR A 497 23.25 -1.44 -32.51
C THR A 497 22.10 -2.38 -32.20
N PRO A 498 20.91 -1.86 -31.82
CA PRO A 498 19.73 -2.69 -31.64
C PRO A 498 19.38 -3.54 -32.87
N ALA A 499 19.61 -3.01 -34.08
CA ALA A 499 19.39 -3.76 -35.32
C ALA A 499 20.36 -4.93 -35.48
N ALA A 500 21.61 -4.80 -35.02
CA ALA A 500 22.56 -5.90 -35.00
C ALA A 500 22.15 -6.99 -33.99
N GLU A 501 21.65 -6.60 -32.80
CA GLU A 501 21.11 -7.55 -31.82
C GLU A 501 19.86 -8.27 -32.33
N ALA A 502 18.97 -7.55 -33.02
CA ALA A 502 17.83 -8.14 -33.68
C ALA A 502 18.23 -9.16 -34.77
N ALA A 503 19.25 -8.86 -35.57
CA ALA A 503 19.74 -9.78 -36.59
C ALA A 503 20.29 -11.09 -35.98
N LYS A 504 21.01 -10.99 -34.85
CA LYS A 504 21.47 -12.17 -34.09
C LYS A 504 20.32 -13.01 -33.56
N TYR A 505 19.28 -12.36 -33.01
CA TYR A 505 18.10 -13.07 -32.51
C TYR A 505 17.32 -13.77 -33.65
N HIS A 506 17.18 -13.11 -34.80
CA HIS A 506 16.54 -13.69 -35.97
C HIS A 506 17.30 -14.91 -36.50
N ALA A 507 18.64 -14.84 -36.60
CA ALA A 507 19.45 -15.99 -37.01
C ALA A 507 19.25 -17.20 -36.07
N LYS A 508 19.16 -16.94 -34.75
CA LYS A 508 18.86 -17.97 -33.76
C LYS A 508 17.46 -18.60 -33.95
N LEU A 509 16.45 -17.80 -34.29
CA LEU A 509 15.11 -18.33 -34.60
C LEU A 509 15.13 -19.23 -35.84
N CYS A 510 15.86 -18.85 -36.90
CA CYS A 510 15.99 -19.66 -38.11
C CYS A 510 16.70 -21.00 -37.83
N GLU A 511 17.72 -21.02 -36.97
CA GLU A 511 18.39 -22.26 -36.53
C GLU A 511 17.44 -23.18 -35.74
N GLN A 512 16.62 -22.61 -34.85
CA GLN A 512 15.64 -23.36 -34.07
C GLN A 512 14.51 -23.94 -34.93
N GLN A 513 14.06 -23.18 -35.94
CA GLN A 513 13.08 -23.65 -36.91
C GLN A 513 13.62 -24.79 -37.78
N ALA A 514 14.90 -24.72 -38.19
CA ALA A 514 15.57 -25.80 -38.91
C ALA A 514 15.72 -27.08 -38.07
N ALA A 515 15.61 -26.99 -36.75
CA ALA A 515 15.66 -28.12 -35.82
C ALA A 515 14.28 -28.79 -35.56
N GLY A 516 13.19 -28.33 -36.20
CA GLY A 516 11.90 -29.03 -36.23
C GLY A 516 10.95 -28.75 -35.05
N ASP A 517 10.95 -27.54 -34.50
CA ASP A 517 10.03 -27.13 -33.43
C ASP A 517 8.78 -26.43 -34.00
N ASP A 518 7.66 -27.16 -34.05
CA ASP A 518 6.39 -26.81 -34.69
C ASP A 518 5.69 -25.58 -34.08
N GLY A 519 6.16 -25.07 -32.93
CA GLY A 519 5.60 -23.89 -32.24
C GLY A 519 6.19 -22.54 -32.67
N LEU A 520 7.18 -22.51 -33.56
CA LEU A 520 7.96 -21.30 -33.87
C LEU A 520 7.38 -20.39 -34.96
N GLU A 521 6.44 -20.88 -35.77
CA GLU A 521 5.95 -20.14 -36.94
C GLU A 521 5.24 -18.82 -36.55
N VAL A 522 4.43 -18.85 -35.49
CA VAL A 522 3.74 -17.66 -34.95
C VAL A 522 4.73 -16.64 -34.38
N ARG A 523 5.73 -17.12 -33.63
CA ARG A 523 6.74 -16.26 -33.00
C ARG A 523 7.67 -15.61 -34.02
N MET A 524 7.95 -16.29 -35.12
CA MET A 524 8.71 -15.74 -36.25
C MET A 524 7.92 -14.65 -36.99
N GLN A 525 6.62 -14.88 -37.24
CA GLN A 525 5.74 -13.88 -37.84
C GLN A 525 5.60 -12.62 -36.95
N GLU A 526 5.43 -12.80 -35.64
CA GLU A 526 5.39 -11.70 -34.66
C GLU A 526 6.70 -10.93 -34.60
N TRP A 527 7.84 -11.63 -34.66
CA TRP A 527 9.16 -11.01 -34.67
C TRP A 527 9.42 -10.22 -35.96
N GLU A 528 9.10 -10.78 -37.13
CA GLU A 528 9.23 -10.10 -38.42
C GLU A 528 8.34 -8.86 -38.53
N ALA A 529 7.11 -8.93 -37.98
CA ALA A 529 6.21 -7.78 -37.87
C ALA A 529 6.77 -6.68 -36.96
N GLY A 530 7.44 -7.03 -35.86
CA GLY A 530 8.16 -6.09 -35.00
C GLY A 530 9.37 -5.43 -35.66
N MET A 531 10.12 -6.20 -36.45
CA MET A 531 11.34 -5.73 -37.13
C MET A 531 11.08 -4.84 -38.34
N TYR A 532 9.87 -4.87 -38.90
CA TYR A 532 9.43 -3.90 -39.90
C TYR A 532 9.62 -2.44 -39.43
N TYR A 533 9.42 -2.16 -38.13
CA TYR A 533 9.55 -0.82 -37.56
C TYR A 533 11.01 -0.34 -37.40
N MET A 534 11.97 -1.26 -37.27
CA MET A 534 13.41 -0.94 -37.21
C MET A 534 13.98 -0.55 -38.58
N LYS A 535 13.43 -1.10 -39.67
CA LYS A 535 13.92 -0.88 -41.04
C LYS A 535 13.45 0.44 -41.69
N ARG A 536 12.70 1.29 -40.98
CA ARG A 536 12.08 2.51 -41.54
C ARG A 536 13.06 3.59 -42.05
N ASP A 537 14.36 3.49 -41.76
CA ASP A 537 15.39 4.45 -42.25
C ASP A 537 16.44 3.86 -43.21
N LYS A 538 16.32 2.59 -43.63
CA LYS A 538 17.26 1.98 -44.61
C LYS A 538 16.74 1.92 -46.05
N LEU A 539 15.90 2.88 -46.45
CA LEU A 539 15.62 3.15 -47.86
C LEU A 539 16.45 4.31 -48.44
N ALA A 540 17.52 4.74 -47.74
CA ALA A 540 18.43 5.79 -48.22
C ALA A 540 19.93 5.42 -48.32
N ALA A 541 20.37 4.21 -47.92
CA ALA A 541 21.75 3.79 -48.17
C ALA A 541 21.86 2.26 -48.26
N GLY A 542 22.19 1.78 -49.47
CA GLY A 542 21.99 0.40 -49.89
C GLY A 542 23.01 -0.62 -49.40
N VAL A 543 22.52 -1.86 -49.28
CA VAL A 543 23.15 -3.09 -49.78
C VAL A 543 21.99 -3.95 -50.30
N GLY A 544 22.03 -4.32 -51.59
CA GLY A 544 20.87 -4.81 -52.33
C GLY A 544 20.61 -6.30 -52.25
N CYS A 545 19.33 -6.66 -52.47
CA CYS A 545 18.96 -7.76 -53.36
C CYS A 545 17.49 -7.58 -53.84
N ALA A 546 17.38 -7.35 -55.16
CA ALA A 546 16.29 -7.62 -56.12
C ALA A 546 14.79 -7.32 -55.84
N ASN A 547 14.27 -6.43 -56.69
CA ASN A 547 12.95 -6.44 -57.36
C ASN A 547 11.69 -6.28 -56.47
N THR A 548 11.04 -5.11 -56.44
CA THR A 548 10.24 -4.58 -57.56
C THR A 548 9.75 -3.17 -57.20
N ARG A 549 9.78 -2.29 -58.21
CA ARG A 549 9.36 -0.90 -58.20
C ARG A 549 7.83 -0.79 -58.08
N ASN A 550 7.35 0.16 -57.29
CA ASN A 550 6.41 1.20 -57.72
C ASN A 550 6.24 2.25 -56.60
N ASP A 551 7.02 3.32 -56.70
CA ASP A 551 6.72 4.60 -56.06
C ASP A 551 5.60 5.29 -56.86
N VAL A 552 4.46 5.58 -56.23
CA VAL A 552 3.66 6.76 -56.57
C VAL A 552 3.05 7.35 -55.30
N ASP A 553 3.47 8.59 -55.07
CA ASP A 553 2.93 9.69 -54.27
C ASP A 553 3.26 9.85 -52.77
N LYS A 554 3.75 11.06 -52.51
CA LYS A 554 4.22 11.62 -51.26
C LYS A 554 3.05 12.33 -50.60
N ARG A 555 2.90 12.11 -49.28
CA ARG A 555 1.99 12.74 -48.28
C ARG A 555 0.78 11.87 -47.92
N THR A 556 0.77 11.36 -46.68
CA THR A 556 -0.44 11.06 -45.87
C THR A 556 -0.03 10.72 -44.42
N PRO A 557 -0.90 10.90 -43.40
CA PRO A 557 -0.75 11.90 -42.35
C PRO A 557 -0.39 11.29 -40.97
N GLU A 558 -0.30 12.12 -39.93
CA GLU A 558 -0.11 11.71 -38.53
C GLU A 558 -1.00 10.53 -38.09
N PRO A 559 -0.53 9.66 -37.17
CA PRO A 559 -1.28 8.48 -36.76
C PRO A 559 -2.63 8.84 -36.11
N LEU A 560 -3.69 8.30 -36.71
CA LEU A 560 -5.11 8.54 -36.41
C LEU A 560 -5.50 8.09 -34.98
N GLY A 561 -5.95 9.04 -34.13
CA GLY A 561 -6.81 8.78 -32.95
C GLY A 561 -6.17 9.00 -31.58
N GLY A 562 -6.33 10.22 -31.05
CA GLY A 562 -5.85 10.64 -29.74
C GLY A 562 -6.58 10.03 -28.53
N GLY A 563 -5.92 10.12 -27.36
CA GLY A 563 -6.43 10.00 -25.98
C GLY A 563 -7.09 8.69 -25.54
N PHE A 564 -7.97 8.11 -26.36
CA PHE A 564 -9.01 7.17 -25.94
C PHE A 564 -8.79 5.73 -26.39
N ARG A 565 -7.59 5.42 -26.93
CA ARG A 565 -7.25 4.06 -27.41
C ARG A 565 -7.32 3.01 -26.30
N HIS A 566 -7.11 3.41 -25.05
CA HIS A 566 -7.21 2.55 -23.86
C HIS A 566 -8.63 2.02 -23.59
N LEU A 567 -9.66 2.61 -24.20
CA LEU A 567 -11.05 2.17 -24.07
C LEU A 567 -11.41 1.02 -25.02
N VAL A 568 -10.46 0.49 -25.80
CA VAL A 568 -10.72 -0.61 -26.74
C VAL A 568 -9.87 -1.81 -26.37
N VAL A 569 -10.53 -2.93 -26.09
CA VAL A 569 -9.89 -4.17 -25.64
C VAL A 569 -10.14 -5.32 -26.62
N TYR A 570 -9.24 -6.30 -26.59
CA TYR A 570 -9.38 -7.51 -27.41
C TYR A 570 -10.48 -8.40 -26.85
N CYS A 571 -11.36 -8.90 -27.72
CA CYS A 571 -12.50 -9.71 -27.30
C CYS A 571 -12.08 -11.14 -26.92
N ARG A 572 -11.68 -11.40 -25.67
CA ARG A 572 -11.40 -12.75 -25.12
C ARG A 572 -12.51 -13.29 -24.22
N ARG A 573 -12.53 -14.62 -24.07
CA ARG A 573 -13.41 -15.31 -23.12
C ARG A 573 -12.96 -14.98 -21.69
N GLY A 574 -13.74 -14.18 -20.96
CA GLY A 574 -13.49 -13.83 -19.54
C GLY A 574 -12.97 -12.41 -19.28
N GLU A 575 -12.63 -11.62 -20.31
CA GLU A 575 -12.31 -10.19 -20.12
C GLU A 575 -13.57 -9.35 -19.94
N LYS A 576 -13.54 -8.39 -19.00
CA LYS A 576 -14.66 -7.50 -18.72
C LYS A 576 -14.66 -6.33 -19.71
N TYR A 577 -15.75 -6.14 -20.42
CA TYR A 577 -16.01 -5.00 -21.29
C TYR A 577 -17.50 -4.62 -21.21
N ASP A 578 -17.82 -3.37 -21.49
CA ASP A 578 -19.19 -2.86 -21.38
C ASP A 578 -20.01 -3.13 -22.64
N THR A 579 -19.37 -3.12 -23.82
CA THR A 579 -20.08 -3.29 -25.10
C THR A 579 -19.20 -3.93 -26.16
N TYR A 580 -19.72 -4.97 -26.82
CA TYR A 580 -19.09 -5.56 -28.00
C TYR A 580 -19.42 -4.75 -29.25
N VAL A 581 -18.40 -4.30 -29.97
CA VAL A 581 -18.57 -3.45 -31.17
C VAL A 581 -18.17 -4.16 -32.47
N GLY A 582 -17.83 -5.44 -32.40
CA GLY A 582 -17.48 -6.24 -33.59
C GLY A 582 -18.68 -6.61 -34.46
N ARG A 583 -18.40 -7.22 -35.61
CA ARG A 583 -19.44 -7.76 -36.51
C ARG A 583 -20.12 -8.96 -35.86
N LYS A 584 -21.40 -9.18 -36.18
CA LYS A 584 -22.09 -10.41 -35.83
C LYS A 584 -21.56 -11.57 -36.67
N CYS A 585 -20.80 -12.47 -36.06
CA CYS A 585 -20.22 -13.65 -36.69
C CYS A 585 -20.29 -14.88 -35.77
N ALA A 586 -19.96 -16.07 -36.30
CA ALA A 586 -19.80 -17.27 -35.49
C ALA A 586 -18.67 -17.05 -34.48
N GLY A 587 -19.02 -16.92 -33.19
CA GLY A 587 -18.10 -16.58 -32.10
C GLY A 587 -18.32 -15.21 -31.47
N ALA A 588 -19.24 -14.39 -31.99
CA ALA A 588 -19.64 -13.15 -31.32
C ALA A 588 -20.49 -13.42 -30.06
N PRO A 589 -20.43 -12.56 -29.02
CA PRO A 589 -21.19 -12.73 -27.78
C PRO A 589 -22.71 -12.86 -28.02
N ALA A 590 -23.38 -13.70 -27.23
CA ALA A 590 -24.83 -13.90 -27.34
C ALA A 590 -25.58 -12.58 -27.13
N GLY A 591 -26.56 -12.29 -28.00
CA GLY A 591 -27.35 -11.05 -27.95
C GLY A 591 -26.75 -9.85 -28.70
N CYS A 592 -25.59 -9.97 -29.36
CA CYS A 592 -25.07 -8.89 -30.19
C CYS A 592 -25.90 -8.70 -31.48
N ASP A 593 -26.25 -7.45 -31.78
CA ASP A 593 -26.97 -7.06 -33.00
C ASP A 593 -26.01 -6.76 -34.18
N GLY A 594 -24.71 -6.58 -33.90
CA GLY A 594 -23.69 -6.21 -34.87
C GLY A 594 -23.79 -4.76 -35.36
N GLY A 595 -24.60 -3.91 -34.71
CA GLY A 595 -24.93 -2.55 -35.15
C GLY A 595 -23.74 -1.58 -35.20
N TRP A 596 -22.63 -1.92 -34.54
CA TRP A 596 -21.39 -1.14 -34.52
C TRP A 596 -20.29 -1.70 -35.43
N GLY A 597 -20.49 -2.88 -36.02
CA GLY A 597 -19.48 -3.57 -36.80
C GLY A 597 -19.08 -2.78 -38.05
N ASN A 598 -17.79 -2.80 -38.39
CA ASN A 598 -17.32 -2.22 -39.64
C ASN A 598 -17.92 -2.97 -40.85
N PRO A 599 -18.71 -2.33 -41.73
CA PRO A 599 -19.25 -2.99 -42.92
C PRO A 599 -18.22 -3.21 -44.02
N LEU A 600 -17.07 -2.52 -43.94
CA LEU A 600 -15.99 -2.62 -44.90
C LEU A 600 -15.11 -3.83 -44.56
N GLN A 601 -14.82 -4.66 -45.56
CA GLN A 601 -13.98 -5.84 -45.42
C GLN A 601 -12.55 -5.54 -45.88
N MET A 602 -11.58 -6.04 -45.13
CA MET A 602 -10.20 -6.14 -45.60
C MET A 602 -10.10 -7.35 -46.53
N THR A 603 -9.54 -7.14 -47.72
CA THR A 603 -9.28 -8.17 -48.74
C THR A 603 -7.88 -8.78 -48.62
N ARG A 604 -6.92 -8.07 -48.00
CA ARG A 604 -5.59 -8.54 -47.61
C ARG A 604 -5.30 -8.08 -46.18
N ILE A 605 -4.48 -8.86 -45.46
CA ILE A 605 -4.10 -8.56 -44.08
C ILE A 605 -2.76 -7.83 -44.09
N ASP A 606 -2.76 -6.57 -44.55
CA ASP A 606 -1.60 -5.67 -44.48
C ASP A 606 -1.94 -4.31 -43.85
N SER A 607 -0.91 -3.59 -43.40
CA SER A 607 -1.05 -2.32 -42.68
C SER A 607 -1.59 -1.18 -43.54
N GLY A 608 -1.27 -1.16 -44.84
CA GLY A 608 -1.76 -0.17 -45.79
C GLY A 608 -3.26 -0.33 -46.03
N GLU A 609 -3.72 -1.56 -46.19
CA GLU A 609 -5.13 -1.86 -46.33
C GLU A 609 -5.91 -1.59 -45.03
N ARG A 610 -5.34 -1.90 -43.86
CA ARG A 610 -5.95 -1.58 -42.56
C ARG A 610 -6.17 -0.07 -42.39
N ALA A 611 -5.15 0.74 -42.65
CA ALA A 611 -5.25 2.19 -42.57
C ALA A 611 -6.31 2.72 -43.56
N ARG A 612 -6.32 2.21 -44.80
CA ARG A 612 -7.32 2.57 -45.81
C ARG A 612 -8.74 2.21 -45.37
N VAL A 613 -8.96 1.01 -44.82
CA VAL A 613 -10.28 0.56 -44.36
C VAL A 613 -10.76 1.38 -43.16
N ILE A 614 -9.86 1.82 -42.29
CA ILE A 614 -10.19 2.68 -41.15
C ILE A 614 -10.52 4.11 -41.60
N ALA A 615 -9.73 4.68 -42.51
CA ALA A 615 -10.03 5.96 -43.15
C ALA A 615 -11.39 5.93 -43.87
N SER A 616 -11.64 4.84 -44.59
CA SER A 616 -12.93 4.60 -45.26
C SER A 616 -14.07 4.43 -44.25
N TYR A 617 -13.82 3.82 -43.09
CA TYR A 617 -14.80 3.70 -42.01
C TYR A 617 -15.10 5.05 -41.35
N ARG A 618 -14.10 5.92 -41.17
CA ARG A 618 -14.29 7.30 -40.68
C ARG A 618 -15.19 8.11 -41.62
N ALA A 619 -14.88 8.09 -42.91
CA ALA A 619 -15.73 8.73 -43.93
C ALA A 619 -17.15 8.13 -43.96
N TRP A 620 -17.27 6.80 -43.91
CA TRP A 620 -18.57 6.11 -43.87
C TRP A 620 -19.40 6.48 -42.63
N LEU A 621 -18.75 6.68 -41.48
CA LEU A 621 -19.39 7.09 -40.24
C LEU A 621 -19.78 8.59 -40.27
N ALA A 622 -18.97 9.43 -40.91
CA ALA A 622 -19.24 10.86 -41.09
C ALA A 622 -20.56 11.12 -41.84
N ASP A 623 -20.85 10.30 -42.86
CA ASP A 623 -22.10 10.37 -43.65
C ASP A 623 -23.35 9.86 -42.88
N ARG A 624 -23.20 9.47 -41.60
CA ARG A 624 -24.26 8.89 -40.77
C ARG A 624 -24.40 9.63 -39.44
N PRO A 625 -24.91 10.87 -39.44
CA PRO A 625 -25.03 11.69 -38.24
C PRO A 625 -25.89 11.02 -37.14
N GLY A 626 -26.89 10.22 -37.51
CA GLY A 626 -27.68 9.43 -36.56
C GLY A 626 -26.86 8.36 -35.82
N LEU A 627 -25.94 7.68 -36.52
CA LEU A 627 -25.05 6.68 -35.92
C LEU A 627 -23.96 7.34 -35.06
N VAL A 628 -23.46 8.50 -35.48
CA VAL A 628 -22.53 9.34 -34.68
C VAL A 628 -23.20 9.82 -33.40
N ALA A 629 -24.44 10.32 -33.47
CA ALA A 629 -25.21 10.74 -32.30
C ALA A 629 -25.43 9.58 -31.34
N ARG A 630 -25.81 8.41 -31.87
CA ARG A 630 -25.97 7.17 -31.11
C ARG A 630 -24.66 6.73 -30.45
N ALA A 631 -23.52 6.80 -31.15
CA ALA A 631 -22.22 6.45 -30.58
C ALA A 631 -21.87 7.34 -29.39
N ARG A 632 -22.13 8.64 -29.51
CA ARG A 632 -21.87 9.63 -28.45
C ARG A 632 -22.81 9.51 -27.25
N SER A 633 -24.01 8.97 -27.43
CA SER A 633 -24.93 8.72 -26.31
C SER A 633 -24.72 7.34 -25.67
N GLU A 634 -24.50 6.30 -26.47
CA GLU A 634 -24.49 4.91 -25.99
C GLU A 634 -23.10 4.38 -25.63
N LEU A 635 -22.03 4.91 -26.22
CA LEU A 635 -20.66 4.37 -26.07
C LEU A 635 -19.72 5.27 -25.27
N ARG A 636 -20.15 6.47 -24.86
CA ARG A 636 -19.32 7.41 -24.09
C ARG A 636 -18.92 6.81 -22.74
N GLY A 637 -17.63 6.85 -22.42
CA GLY A 637 -17.05 6.32 -21.19
C GLY A 637 -16.99 4.79 -21.09
N LYS A 638 -17.47 4.05 -22.10
CA LYS A 638 -17.52 2.58 -22.08
C LYS A 638 -16.26 1.94 -22.64
N VAL A 639 -15.90 0.78 -22.09
CA VAL A 639 -14.87 -0.12 -22.62
C VAL A 639 -15.47 -0.96 -23.75
N LEU A 640 -14.93 -0.79 -24.95
CA LEU A 640 -15.40 -1.42 -26.19
C LEU A 640 -14.57 -2.67 -26.51
N ALA A 641 -15.23 -3.81 -26.73
CA ALA A 641 -14.55 -5.04 -27.16
C ALA A 641 -14.56 -5.22 -28.68
N CYS A 642 -13.37 -5.45 -29.25
CA CYS A 642 -13.18 -5.72 -30.67
C CYS A 642 -12.09 -6.78 -30.90
N TRP A 643 -12.33 -7.74 -31.80
CA TRP A 643 -11.34 -8.76 -32.17
C TRP A 643 -10.09 -8.21 -32.86
N CYS A 644 -10.14 -6.98 -33.39
CA CYS A 644 -8.99 -6.38 -34.08
C CYS A 644 -8.03 -5.66 -33.13
N ALA A 645 -8.45 -5.37 -31.90
CA ALA A 645 -7.56 -4.78 -30.89
C ALA A 645 -6.43 -5.77 -30.56
N PRO A 646 -5.20 -5.32 -30.28
CA PRO A 646 -4.79 -3.92 -30.07
C PRO A 646 -4.46 -3.15 -31.37
N HIS A 647 -4.51 -3.78 -32.55
CA HIS A 647 -4.27 -3.08 -33.80
C HIS A 647 -5.34 -2.02 -34.07
N ASP A 648 -4.98 -1.00 -34.86
CA ASP A 648 -5.93 0.01 -35.35
C ASP A 648 -7.17 -0.67 -35.90
N CYS A 649 -8.34 -0.22 -35.45
CA CYS A 649 -9.60 -0.82 -35.81
C CYS A 649 -10.73 0.19 -35.70
N HIS A 650 -11.91 -0.18 -36.19
CA HIS A 650 -13.10 0.67 -36.12
C HIS A 650 -13.55 0.96 -34.69
N GLY A 651 -13.26 0.07 -33.73
CA GLY A 651 -13.50 0.31 -32.31
C GLY A 651 -12.77 1.54 -31.78
N HIS A 652 -11.53 1.78 -32.25
CA HIS A 652 -10.77 2.99 -31.89
C HIS A 652 -11.39 4.26 -32.46
N VAL A 653 -11.97 4.19 -33.66
CA VAL A 653 -12.73 5.30 -34.25
C VAL A 653 -13.99 5.59 -33.43
N LEU A 654 -14.75 4.57 -33.06
CA LEU A 654 -15.95 4.72 -32.23
C LEU A 654 -15.63 5.28 -30.83
N ALA A 655 -14.57 4.79 -30.18
CA ALA A 655 -14.13 5.30 -28.89
C ALA A 655 -13.73 6.78 -28.97
N HIS A 656 -13.03 7.18 -30.02
CA HIS A 656 -12.64 8.57 -30.22
C HIS A 656 -13.87 9.46 -30.50
N VAL A 657 -14.75 9.05 -31.42
CA VAL A 657 -15.99 9.78 -31.75
C VAL A 657 -16.93 9.89 -30.55
N ALA A 658 -17.02 8.86 -29.70
CA ALA A 658 -17.91 8.87 -28.53
C ALA A 658 -17.42 9.81 -27.42
N ASN A 659 -16.10 9.97 -27.26
CA ASN A 659 -15.49 10.64 -26.11
C ASN A 659 -14.85 11.99 -26.41
N CYS A 660 -14.55 12.32 -27.68
CA CYS A 660 -13.98 13.61 -28.04
C CYS A 660 -14.96 14.77 -27.80
N ASP A 661 -14.43 15.98 -27.67
CA ASP A 661 -15.25 17.18 -27.55
C ASP A 661 -15.97 17.51 -28.87
N LYS A 662 -17.03 18.32 -28.78
CA LYS A 662 -17.82 18.69 -29.98
C LYS A 662 -16.97 19.42 -31.03
N SER A 663 -16.00 20.21 -30.60
CA SER A 663 -15.04 20.92 -31.45
C SER A 663 -14.11 19.97 -32.21
N GLU A 664 -13.84 18.78 -31.67
CA GLU A 664 -12.91 17.80 -32.23
C GLU A 664 -13.62 16.77 -33.11
N LEU A 665 -14.95 16.71 -33.09
CA LEU A 665 -15.74 15.68 -33.77
C LEU A 665 -15.53 15.67 -35.28
N ALA A 666 -15.37 16.83 -35.91
CA ALA A 666 -15.07 16.92 -37.33
C ALA A 666 -13.69 16.32 -37.68
N ALA A 667 -12.69 16.53 -36.82
CA ALA A 667 -11.36 15.94 -36.96
C ALA A 667 -11.37 14.43 -36.64
N ALA A 668 -12.18 14.01 -35.67
CA ALA A 668 -12.39 12.61 -35.31
C ALA A 668 -12.99 11.77 -36.45
N LEU A 669 -13.77 12.40 -37.33
CA LEU A 669 -14.46 11.78 -38.47
C LEU A 669 -13.75 12.02 -39.81
N ALA A 670 -12.71 12.87 -39.84
CA ALA A 670 -11.90 13.08 -41.04
C ALA A 670 -11.13 11.79 -41.39
N PRO A 671 -11.12 11.39 -42.68
CA PRO A 671 -10.51 10.14 -43.15
C PRO A 671 -9.00 10.04 -42.89
#